data_AF-A0A9E8AV12-F1
#
_entry.id   AF-A0A9E8AV12-F1
#
_cell.length_a   1.000
_cell.length_b   1.000
_cell.length_c   1.000
_cell.angle_alpha   90.00
_cell.angle_beta   90.00
_cell.angle_gamma   90.00
#
_symmetry.space_group_name_H-M   'P 1'
#
loop_
_entity.id
_entity.type
_entity.pdbx_description
1 polymer ?
#
loop_
_entity_poly.entity_id
_entity_poly.type
_entity_poly.pdbx_seq_one_letter_code
_entity_poly.pdbx_strand_id
1 'polypeptide(L)'
;MSNAITSILVANRGEIALRIFKTAEAMGLSTVAVYSDADANAPFALEADTALNIGPAEAAKSYLDIEKIITAARTSGADAIHPGYGFLSENTELAAACEKASLRFIGPPASAIAAMGSKSAAKVLMEGAGVPLVPGYHGDSQDPDVFRREAERIGYPLLIKASAGGGGKGMRVVRHASELQSEIEAAQREAQSSFGDPKLLLERYLETPRHVEVQVLFDQHGKGVYLFDRDCSVQRRHQKIIEEAPAPGIPDDVRKAMGEAAVRCGEAIDYVGAGTVEFLYEPESHEFFFMEMNTRLQVEHPVTEMVTGLDLVEWQIRVANGERLPWRQEDLRCQGHAMEARVYAEDPDNGFLPQTGRLHTLQEPAANDTVRVDSGVRQGLEITPWYDPMLAKVITFGEDRDEARINLIEALNRYHTDGVVLNTDYVSRVLRHEDFAAARLTTRFVEIHEEALAKPLFSPWARKRLSLVAWLSEVGALSHRDSRDVWGRLSGFRTGDSHWQPFELDLDGDRHHGHYQVLRVGNVYGRLTVLMDDEETRIRWGRMDDGALEVRLSGRRIRLGGASRGDELAVFADAATWKVRVNHPEVAQGAAADETELTAPMHGRVTAILCKPGESVKAGQALLTMEAMKMEHTLKAGFDGTVEAVHCQTDSNVEAAQVLITLEKPED
;
A
#
# COMPACT_ATOMS: atom_id res chain seq x y z
N MET A 1 -38.08 11.47 -15.69
CA MET A 1 -38.09 10.13 -15.05
C MET A 1 -38.64 10.31 -13.64
N SER A 2 -39.79 9.73 -13.31
CA SER A 2 -40.61 10.10 -12.14
C SER A 2 -40.44 9.21 -10.89
N ASN A 3 -39.54 8.23 -10.90
CA ASN A 3 -39.32 7.36 -9.73
C ASN A 3 -37.97 7.66 -9.10
N ALA A 4 -37.93 7.80 -7.78
CA ALA A 4 -36.69 7.91 -7.01
C ALA A 4 -35.79 6.69 -7.26
N ILE A 5 -34.47 6.89 -7.18
CA ILE A 5 -33.50 5.79 -7.20
C ILE A 5 -33.79 4.86 -6.02
N THR A 6 -33.98 3.58 -6.30
CA THR A 6 -34.18 2.53 -5.28
C THR A 6 -33.08 1.47 -5.30
N SER A 7 -32.40 1.29 -6.44
CA SER A 7 -31.32 0.34 -6.61
C SER A 7 -30.19 0.94 -7.45
N ILE A 8 -28.95 0.75 -7.02
CA ILE A 8 -27.74 1.29 -7.65
C ILE A 8 -26.82 0.14 -8.03
N LEU A 9 -26.47 0.07 -9.31
CA LEU A 9 -25.34 -0.72 -9.78
C LEU A 9 -24.06 0.10 -9.68
N VAL A 10 -23.03 -0.46 -9.02
CA VAL A 10 -21.71 0.15 -8.98
C VAL A 10 -20.84 -0.46 -10.06
N ALA A 11 -20.53 0.32 -11.10
CA ALA A 11 -19.71 -0.11 -12.23
C ALA A 11 -18.20 0.00 -11.92
N ASN A 12 -17.80 -0.58 -10.79
CA ASN A 12 -16.45 -0.52 -10.27
C ASN A 12 -16.17 -1.70 -9.32
N ARG A 13 -14.96 -1.74 -8.74
CA ARG A 13 -14.48 -2.81 -7.85
C ARG A 13 -13.74 -2.24 -6.64
N GLY A 14 -13.28 -3.14 -5.77
CA GLY A 14 -12.37 -2.79 -4.66
C GLY A 14 -13.02 -1.87 -3.63
N GLU A 15 -12.20 -1.02 -3.01
CA GLU A 15 -12.63 -0.15 -1.91
C GLU A 15 -13.73 0.85 -2.31
N ILE A 16 -13.68 1.39 -3.54
CA ILE A 16 -14.68 2.38 -3.97
C ILE A 16 -16.07 1.76 -4.11
N ALA A 17 -16.16 0.49 -4.51
CA ALA A 17 -17.45 -0.19 -4.57
C ALA A 17 -18.08 -0.30 -3.18
N LEU A 18 -17.28 -0.70 -2.18
CA LEU A 18 -17.71 -0.77 -0.78
C LEU A 18 -18.03 0.61 -0.20
N ARG A 19 -17.22 1.63 -0.53
CA ARG A 19 -17.46 3.03 -0.15
C ARG A 19 -18.84 3.49 -0.63
N ILE A 20 -19.22 3.16 -1.87
CA ILE A 20 -20.52 3.53 -2.41
C ILE A 20 -21.64 2.69 -1.78
N PHE A 21 -21.44 1.39 -1.60
CA PHE A 21 -22.42 0.52 -0.95
C PHE A 21 -22.76 0.98 0.46
N LYS A 22 -21.75 1.34 1.26
CA LYS A 22 -21.94 1.86 2.62
C LYS A 22 -22.89 3.05 2.66
N THR A 23 -22.78 3.98 1.72
CA THR A 23 -23.70 5.12 1.63
C THR A 23 -25.06 4.73 1.09
N ALA A 24 -25.12 3.90 0.04
CA ALA A 24 -26.37 3.42 -0.53
C ALA A 24 -27.21 2.68 0.53
N GLU A 25 -26.60 1.81 1.32
CA GLU A 25 -27.23 1.10 2.44
C GLU A 25 -27.71 2.05 3.54
N ALA A 26 -26.90 3.05 3.93
CA ALA A 26 -27.31 4.07 4.89
C ALA A 26 -28.52 4.89 4.40
N MET A 27 -28.66 5.05 3.08
CA MET A 27 -29.82 5.68 2.44
C MET A 27 -31.00 4.72 2.22
N GLY A 28 -30.86 3.43 2.54
CA GLY A 28 -31.89 2.40 2.34
C GLY A 28 -32.08 1.97 0.89
N LEU A 29 -31.04 2.07 0.06
CA LEU A 29 -31.02 1.68 -1.35
C LEU A 29 -30.44 0.27 -1.51
N SER A 30 -30.96 -0.49 -2.48
CA SER A 30 -30.38 -1.79 -2.83
C SER A 30 -29.08 -1.64 -3.61
N THR A 31 -28.12 -2.51 -3.34
CA THR A 31 -26.77 -2.46 -3.93
C THR A 31 -26.55 -3.59 -4.94
N VAL A 32 -26.02 -3.24 -6.11
CA VAL A 32 -25.66 -4.23 -7.15
C VAL A 32 -24.18 -4.10 -7.50
N ALA A 33 -23.42 -5.17 -7.26
CA ALA A 33 -22.05 -5.32 -7.72
C ALA A 33 -21.98 -5.96 -9.12
N VAL A 34 -20.97 -5.57 -9.88
CA VAL A 34 -20.49 -6.33 -11.05
C VAL A 34 -19.07 -6.78 -10.79
N TYR A 35 -18.73 -8.01 -11.17
CA TYR A 35 -17.40 -8.55 -10.88
C TYR A 35 -16.83 -9.38 -12.04
N SER A 36 -15.51 -9.36 -12.19
CA SER A 36 -14.78 -10.25 -13.09
C SER A 36 -14.55 -11.63 -12.45
N ASP A 37 -14.15 -12.63 -13.24
CA ASP A 37 -13.74 -13.94 -12.72
C ASP A 37 -12.66 -13.86 -11.62
N ALA A 38 -11.75 -12.88 -11.70
CA ALA A 38 -10.70 -12.67 -10.69
C ALA A 38 -11.23 -12.06 -9.38
N ASP A 39 -12.37 -11.37 -9.41
CA ASP A 39 -12.95 -10.69 -8.25
C ASP A 39 -14.10 -11.48 -7.61
N ALA A 40 -14.35 -12.72 -8.03
CA ALA A 40 -15.47 -13.53 -7.53
C ALA A 40 -15.50 -13.71 -6.00
N ASN A 41 -14.36 -13.58 -5.34
CA ASN A 41 -14.21 -13.68 -3.87
C ASN A 41 -13.85 -12.35 -3.20
N ALA A 42 -13.85 -11.25 -3.95
CA ALA A 42 -13.53 -9.92 -3.44
C ALA A 42 -14.65 -9.42 -2.51
N PRO A 43 -14.34 -8.62 -1.46
CA PRO A 43 -15.33 -8.21 -0.46
C PRO A 43 -16.57 -7.54 -1.08
N PHE A 44 -16.40 -6.60 -2.01
CA PHE A 44 -17.51 -5.90 -2.67
C PHE A 44 -18.47 -6.84 -3.43
N ALA A 45 -17.98 -7.94 -3.99
CA ALA A 45 -18.82 -8.91 -4.70
C ALA A 45 -19.62 -9.80 -3.74
N LEU A 46 -19.15 -9.95 -2.49
CA LEU A 46 -19.78 -10.76 -1.45
C LEU A 46 -20.75 -9.94 -0.58
N GLU A 47 -20.54 -8.63 -0.45
CA GLU A 47 -21.30 -7.75 0.43
C GLU A 47 -22.52 -7.11 -0.23
N ALA A 48 -22.52 -6.92 -1.56
CA ALA A 48 -23.67 -6.35 -2.26
C ALA A 48 -24.92 -7.25 -2.18
N ASP A 49 -26.12 -6.65 -2.19
CA ASP A 49 -27.40 -7.38 -2.20
C ASP A 49 -27.52 -8.30 -3.43
N THR A 50 -26.94 -7.89 -4.55
CA THR A 50 -26.87 -8.67 -5.79
C THR A 50 -25.50 -8.50 -6.43
N ALA A 51 -24.91 -9.58 -6.94
CA ALA A 51 -23.64 -9.54 -7.65
C ALA A 51 -23.73 -10.30 -8.98
N LEU A 52 -23.25 -9.68 -10.07
CA LEU A 52 -23.30 -10.25 -11.42
C LEU A 52 -21.89 -10.37 -12.02
N ASN A 53 -21.55 -11.56 -12.51
CA ASN A 53 -20.31 -11.78 -13.25
C ASN A 53 -20.39 -11.12 -14.63
N ILE A 54 -19.36 -10.35 -14.98
CA ILE A 54 -19.22 -9.64 -16.27
C ILE A 54 -18.08 -10.18 -17.13
N GLY A 55 -17.60 -11.40 -16.83
CA GLY A 55 -16.63 -12.14 -17.64
C GLY A 55 -15.21 -12.13 -17.08
N PRO A 56 -14.19 -12.27 -17.94
CA PRO A 56 -12.83 -12.60 -17.52
C PRO A 56 -12.12 -11.44 -16.80
N ALA A 57 -10.97 -11.76 -16.21
CA ALA A 57 -10.16 -10.85 -15.41
C ALA A 57 -9.63 -9.61 -16.17
N GLU A 58 -9.47 -9.69 -17.50
CA GLU A 58 -9.02 -8.55 -18.29
C GLU A 58 -10.08 -7.43 -18.27
N ALA A 59 -9.74 -6.26 -17.70
CA ALA A 59 -10.66 -5.13 -17.58
C ALA A 59 -11.31 -4.72 -18.91
N ALA A 60 -10.55 -4.78 -20.02
CA ALA A 60 -11.05 -4.49 -21.37
C ALA A 60 -12.22 -5.40 -21.82
N LYS A 61 -12.30 -6.61 -21.26
CA LYS A 61 -13.34 -7.61 -21.53
C LYS A 61 -14.34 -7.71 -20.37
N SER A 62 -14.23 -6.88 -19.33
CA SER A 62 -15.12 -6.88 -18.16
C SER A 62 -15.50 -5.45 -17.76
N TYR A 63 -14.80 -4.81 -16.84
CA TYR A 63 -15.18 -3.50 -16.27
C TYR A 63 -15.23 -2.35 -17.30
N LEU A 64 -14.53 -2.47 -18.42
CA LEU A 64 -14.54 -1.48 -19.51
C LEU A 64 -15.54 -1.83 -20.63
N ASP A 65 -16.28 -2.95 -20.51
CA ASP A 65 -17.27 -3.38 -21.49
C ASP A 65 -18.65 -2.79 -21.16
N ILE A 66 -18.98 -1.67 -21.81
CA ILE A 66 -20.21 -0.91 -21.59
C ILE A 66 -21.47 -1.78 -21.79
N GLU A 67 -21.50 -2.64 -22.81
CA GLU A 67 -22.67 -3.48 -23.09
C GLU A 67 -22.94 -4.45 -21.94
N LYS A 68 -21.88 -5.01 -21.33
CA LYS A 68 -22.02 -5.87 -20.16
C LYS A 68 -22.52 -5.11 -18.94
N ILE A 69 -22.01 -3.91 -18.69
CA ILE A 69 -22.45 -3.07 -17.57
C ILE A 69 -23.94 -2.72 -17.71
N ILE A 70 -24.37 -2.27 -18.89
CA ILE A 70 -25.78 -1.94 -19.17
C ILE A 70 -26.66 -3.19 -19.07
N THR A 71 -26.20 -4.34 -19.58
CA THR A 71 -26.92 -5.61 -19.46
C THR A 71 -27.06 -6.05 -18.01
N ALA A 72 -26.02 -5.91 -17.20
CA ALA A 72 -26.04 -6.23 -15.77
C ALA A 72 -27.03 -5.33 -15.01
N ALA A 73 -27.04 -4.02 -15.29
CA ALA A 73 -27.97 -3.08 -14.68
C ALA A 73 -29.43 -3.46 -14.99
N ARG A 74 -29.73 -3.79 -16.25
CA ARG A 74 -31.06 -4.24 -16.66
C ARG A 74 -31.47 -5.58 -16.04
N THR A 75 -30.54 -6.52 -15.95
CA THR A 75 -30.81 -7.87 -15.43
C THR A 75 -31.07 -7.85 -13.93
N SER A 76 -30.32 -7.03 -13.20
CA SER A 76 -30.50 -6.82 -11.75
C SER A 76 -31.71 -5.94 -11.40
N GLY A 77 -32.20 -5.15 -12.36
CA GLY A 77 -33.25 -4.16 -12.11
C GLY A 77 -32.73 -2.91 -11.40
N ALA A 78 -31.44 -2.59 -11.50
CA ALA A 78 -30.90 -1.33 -11.02
C ALA A 78 -31.45 -0.15 -11.85
N ASP A 79 -31.80 0.95 -11.18
CA ASP A 79 -32.36 2.14 -11.82
C ASP A 79 -31.30 3.23 -12.05
N ALA A 80 -30.12 3.06 -11.45
CA ALA A 80 -28.99 3.96 -11.56
C ALA A 80 -27.65 3.20 -11.62
N ILE A 81 -26.66 3.82 -12.25
CA ILE A 81 -25.27 3.36 -12.29
C ILE A 81 -24.38 4.41 -11.64
N HIS A 82 -23.64 4.00 -10.60
CA HIS A 82 -22.55 4.79 -10.05
C HIS A 82 -21.22 4.27 -10.60
N PRO A 83 -20.43 5.08 -11.33
CA PRO A 83 -19.19 4.59 -11.92
C PRO A 83 -18.00 4.60 -10.94
N GLY A 84 -18.10 5.32 -9.82
CA GLY A 84 -16.97 5.51 -8.90
C GLY A 84 -15.90 6.38 -9.57
N TYR A 85 -14.65 5.89 -9.59
CA TYR A 85 -13.53 6.53 -10.29
C TYR A 85 -12.69 5.53 -11.07
N GLY A 86 -11.89 6.01 -12.03
CA GLY A 86 -11.23 5.14 -12.99
C GLY A 86 -12.24 4.40 -13.87
N PHE A 87 -11.79 3.34 -14.56
CA PHE A 87 -12.61 2.59 -15.52
C PHE A 87 -13.44 3.48 -16.46
N LEU A 88 -14.78 3.41 -16.34
CA LEU A 88 -15.73 4.12 -17.21
C LEU A 88 -16.28 5.42 -16.59
N SER A 89 -15.73 5.90 -15.47
CA SER A 89 -16.24 7.10 -14.78
C SER A 89 -16.15 8.38 -15.59
N GLU A 90 -15.13 8.50 -16.45
CA GLU A 90 -14.92 9.64 -17.34
C GLU A 90 -15.16 9.24 -18.81
N ASN A 91 -15.94 8.17 -19.03
CA ASN A 91 -16.25 7.67 -20.35
C ASN A 91 -17.59 8.26 -20.86
N THR A 92 -17.50 9.06 -21.93
CA THR A 92 -18.66 9.72 -22.56
C THR A 92 -19.69 8.71 -23.04
N GLU A 93 -19.24 7.57 -23.57
CA GLU A 93 -20.10 6.54 -24.14
C GLU A 93 -20.95 5.83 -23.08
N LEU A 94 -20.43 5.58 -21.87
CA LEU A 94 -21.20 4.99 -20.77
C LEU A 94 -22.34 5.92 -20.34
N ALA A 95 -22.04 7.21 -20.12
CA ALA A 95 -23.07 8.18 -19.74
C ALA A 95 -24.19 8.25 -20.79
N ALA A 96 -23.83 8.31 -22.08
CA ALA A 96 -24.79 8.29 -23.18
C ALA A 96 -25.55 6.95 -23.30
N ALA A 97 -24.92 5.82 -22.98
CA ALA A 97 -25.56 4.51 -22.97
C ALA A 97 -26.57 4.39 -21.83
N CYS A 98 -26.28 4.94 -20.65
CA CYS A 98 -27.22 5.02 -19.53
C CYS A 98 -28.49 5.78 -19.93
N GLU A 99 -28.34 6.96 -20.53
CA GLU A 99 -29.47 7.76 -21.02
C GLU A 99 -30.35 6.99 -22.02
N LYS A 100 -29.73 6.35 -23.03
CA LYS A 100 -30.43 5.51 -24.01
C LYS A 100 -31.15 4.33 -23.36
N ALA A 101 -30.58 3.79 -22.28
CA ALA A 101 -31.14 2.68 -21.52
C ALA A 101 -32.17 3.12 -20.46
N SER A 102 -32.47 4.43 -20.33
CA SER A 102 -33.30 5.00 -19.27
C SER A 102 -32.78 4.67 -17.85
N LEU A 103 -31.47 4.53 -17.71
CA LEU A 103 -30.76 4.38 -16.45
C LEU A 103 -30.20 5.74 -16.03
N ARG A 104 -30.24 6.06 -14.74
CA ARG A 104 -29.60 7.29 -14.24
C ARG A 104 -28.10 7.08 -14.10
N PHE A 105 -27.32 7.87 -14.81
CA PHE A 105 -25.88 7.96 -14.56
C PHE A 105 -25.65 8.90 -13.36
N ILE A 106 -25.03 8.37 -12.29
CA ILE A 106 -24.69 9.18 -11.11
C ILE A 106 -23.33 9.83 -11.35
N GLY A 107 -23.34 10.95 -12.06
CA GLY A 107 -22.17 11.70 -12.47
C GLY A 107 -22.55 12.86 -13.41
N PRO A 108 -21.56 13.53 -14.02
CA PRO A 108 -21.83 14.60 -14.96
C PRO A 108 -22.44 14.08 -16.28
N PRO A 109 -23.13 14.95 -17.04
CA PRO A 109 -23.68 14.58 -18.34
C PRO A 109 -22.57 14.26 -19.35
N ALA A 110 -22.89 13.46 -20.37
CA ALA A 110 -21.95 13.05 -21.41
C ALA A 110 -21.26 14.25 -22.11
N SER A 111 -21.99 15.36 -22.30
CA SER A 111 -21.45 16.59 -22.88
C SER A 111 -20.34 17.22 -22.03
N ALA A 112 -20.49 17.22 -20.70
CA ALA A 112 -19.51 17.80 -19.78
C ALA A 112 -18.24 16.94 -19.73
N ILE A 113 -18.39 15.61 -19.72
CA ILE A 113 -17.27 14.65 -19.81
C ILE A 113 -16.50 14.89 -21.11
N ALA A 114 -17.20 14.96 -22.25
CA ALA A 114 -16.59 15.18 -23.55
C ALA A 114 -15.86 16.53 -23.65
N ALA A 115 -16.39 17.59 -23.03
CA ALA A 115 -15.78 18.91 -23.03
C ALA A 115 -14.41 18.94 -22.34
N MET A 116 -14.19 18.08 -21.34
CA MET A 116 -12.94 17.97 -20.60
C MET A 116 -11.99 16.87 -21.12
N GLY A 117 -12.43 16.04 -22.08
CA GLY A 117 -11.63 14.93 -22.60
C GLY A 117 -10.40 15.32 -23.42
N SER A 118 -10.32 16.56 -23.93
CA SER A 118 -9.16 17.07 -24.68
C SER A 118 -8.54 18.28 -23.98
N LYS A 119 -7.23 18.19 -23.68
CA LYS A 119 -6.49 19.26 -22.97
C LYS A 119 -6.53 20.60 -23.68
N SER A 120 -6.41 20.62 -25.01
CA SER A 120 -6.44 21.86 -25.78
C SER A 120 -7.82 22.49 -25.78
N ALA A 121 -8.87 21.68 -25.98
CA ALA A 121 -10.26 22.14 -25.94
C ALA A 121 -10.65 22.64 -24.54
N ALA A 122 -10.27 21.89 -23.49
CA ALA A 122 -10.50 22.26 -22.10
C ALA A 122 -9.83 23.61 -21.78
N LYS A 123 -8.58 23.82 -22.18
CA LYS A 123 -7.88 25.10 -21.96
C LYS A 123 -8.58 26.28 -22.64
N VAL A 124 -8.99 26.14 -23.90
CA VAL A 124 -9.72 27.21 -24.61
C VAL A 124 -11.04 27.56 -23.91
N LEU A 125 -11.79 26.54 -23.46
CA LEU A 125 -13.01 26.73 -22.68
C LEU A 125 -12.73 27.46 -21.35
N MET A 126 -11.68 27.05 -20.64
CA MET A 126 -11.31 27.63 -19.35
C MET A 126 -10.77 29.06 -19.45
N GLU A 127 -10.03 29.37 -20.51
CA GLU A 127 -9.62 30.75 -20.82
C GLU A 127 -10.84 31.64 -21.05
N GLY A 128 -11.80 31.17 -21.86
CA GLY A 128 -13.07 31.86 -22.09
C GLY A 128 -13.92 32.04 -20.82
N ALA A 129 -13.80 31.13 -19.85
CA ALA A 129 -14.48 31.17 -18.56
C ALA A 129 -13.76 32.04 -17.50
N GLY A 130 -12.62 32.68 -17.85
CA GLY A 130 -11.83 33.49 -16.92
C GLY A 130 -11.20 32.66 -15.80
N VAL A 131 -10.82 31.42 -16.11
CA VAL A 131 -10.02 30.56 -15.21
C VAL A 131 -8.53 30.78 -15.55
N PRO A 132 -7.68 31.09 -14.55
CA PRO A 132 -6.25 31.32 -14.81
C PRO A 132 -5.57 30.09 -15.42
N LEU A 133 -4.89 30.26 -16.57
CA LEU A 133 -4.09 29.22 -17.21
C LEU A 133 -2.61 29.49 -17.03
N VAL A 134 -1.79 28.43 -17.03
CA VAL A 134 -0.33 28.57 -17.06
C VAL A 134 0.03 29.38 -18.31
N PRO A 135 0.81 30.48 -18.20
CA PRO A 135 1.27 31.23 -19.35
C PRO A 135 1.95 30.30 -20.34
N GLY A 136 1.50 30.31 -21.59
CA GLY A 136 1.92 29.31 -22.56
C GLY A 136 1.54 29.66 -23.99
N TYR A 137 1.91 28.75 -24.89
CA TYR A 137 1.49 28.71 -26.28
C TYR A 137 0.80 27.38 -26.55
N HIS A 138 -0.45 27.48 -27.02
CA HIS A 138 -1.34 26.35 -27.29
C HIS A 138 -1.90 26.36 -28.73
N GLY A 139 -1.32 27.18 -29.60
CA GLY A 139 -1.78 27.34 -30.97
C GLY A 139 -1.49 26.13 -31.87
N ASP A 140 -2.11 26.12 -33.05
CA ASP A 140 -1.99 25.03 -34.01
C ASP A 140 -0.66 25.02 -34.78
N SER A 141 0.01 26.17 -34.90
CA SER A 141 1.29 26.23 -35.61
C SER A 141 2.37 25.48 -34.85
N GLN A 142 3.04 24.57 -35.54
CA GLN A 142 4.16 23.76 -35.04
C GLN A 142 5.51 24.20 -35.66
N ASP A 143 5.56 25.42 -36.20
CA ASP A 143 6.75 26.02 -36.79
C ASP A 143 7.79 26.35 -35.71
N PRO A 144 9.05 25.87 -35.81
CA PRO A 144 10.12 26.19 -34.87
C PRO A 144 10.34 27.70 -34.64
N ASP A 145 10.13 28.55 -35.64
CA ASP A 145 10.27 30.01 -35.50
C ASP A 145 9.13 30.61 -34.67
N VAL A 146 7.92 30.05 -34.76
CA VAL A 146 6.81 30.41 -33.87
C VAL A 146 7.14 30.00 -32.45
N PHE A 147 7.60 28.75 -32.24
CA PHE A 147 8.00 28.27 -30.92
C PHE A 147 9.10 29.14 -30.29
N ARG A 148 10.09 29.61 -31.07
CA ARG A 148 11.12 30.51 -30.56
C ARG A 148 10.57 31.85 -30.09
N ARG A 149 9.71 32.49 -30.89
CA ARG A 149 9.07 33.76 -30.51
C ARG A 149 8.19 33.61 -29.27
N GLU A 150 7.44 32.52 -29.19
CA GLU A 150 6.58 32.23 -28.05
C GLU A 150 7.39 31.91 -26.79
N ALA A 151 8.48 31.16 -26.92
CA ALA A 151 9.42 30.89 -25.84
C ALA A 151 10.02 32.19 -25.26
N GLU A 152 10.42 33.13 -26.12
CA GLU A 152 10.90 34.45 -25.70
C GLU A 152 9.80 35.29 -25.03
N ARG A 153 8.56 35.20 -25.49
CA ARG A 153 7.40 35.89 -24.90
C ARG A 153 7.04 35.35 -23.51
N ILE A 154 7.06 34.02 -23.34
CA ILE A 154 6.69 33.35 -22.10
C ILE A 154 7.82 33.50 -21.06
N GLY A 155 9.07 33.39 -21.50
CA GLY A 155 10.27 33.45 -20.65
C GLY A 155 10.67 32.07 -20.11
N TYR A 156 11.99 31.90 -19.90
CA TYR A 156 12.57 30.66 -19.39
C TYR A 156 12.61 30.64 -17.84
N PRO A 157 12.50 29.45 -17.19
CA PRO A 157 12.42 28.11 -17.79
C PRO A 157 11.02 27.77 -18.36
N LEU A 158 11.02 26.90 -19.38
CA LEU A 158 9.82 26.46 -20.10
C LEU A 158 9.63 24.95 -19.98
N LEU A 159 8.39 24.51 -20.14
CA LEU A 159 7.99 23.13 -20.23
C LEU A 159 7.38 22.86 -21.60
N ILE A 160 8.02 21.98 -22.37
CA ILE A 160 7.44 21.43 -23.59
C ILE A 160 6.55 20.26 -23.20
N LYS A 161 5.31 20.23 -23.70
CA LYS A 161 4.36 19.13 -23.50
C LYS A 161 3.80 18.64 -24.82
N ALA A 162 3.57 17.33 -24.94
CA ALA A 162 2.74 16.80 -26.01
C ALA A 162 1.28 17.29 -25.86
N SER A 163 0.65 17.63 -26.98
CA SER A 163 -0.76 18.05 -27.01
C SER A 163 -1.71 16.88 -26.76
N ALA A 164 -1.31 15.66 -27.14
CA ALA A 164 -2.03 14.42 -26.88
C ALA A 164 -1.33 13.65 -25.73
N GLY A 165 -2.13 12.97 -24.90
CA GLY A 165 -1.62 12.10 -23.82
C GLY A 165 -1.68 12.70 -22.40
N GLY A 166 -1.33 11.85 -21.41
CA GLY A 166 -1.38 12.14 -19.97
C GLY A 166 -0.24 11.48 -19.20
N GLY A 167 -0.10 11.82 -17.90
CA GLY A 167 0.84 11.15 -17.00
C GLY A 167 2.33 11.48 -17.20
N GLY A 168 2.67 12.72 -17.58
CA GLY A 168 4.07 13.20 -17.59
C GLY A 168 4.96 12.74 -18.75
N LYS A 169 4.51 11.80 -19.59
CA LYS A 169 5.25 11.32 -20.76
C LYS A 169 5.34 12.41 -21.84
N GLY A 170 6.51 12.60 -22.46
CA GLY A 170 6.74 13.66 -23.44
C GLY A 170 6.87 15.07 -22.86
N MET A 171 7.13 15.21 -21.55
CA MET A 171 7.40 16.50 -20.90
C MET A 171 8.90 16.79 -20.81
N ARG A 172 9.34 17.97 -21.27
CA ARG A 172 10.75 18.37 -21.26
C ARG A 172 10.93 19.79 -20.75
N VAL A 173 11.82 19.96 -19.79
CA VAL A 173 12.17 21.27 -19.25
C VAL A 173 13.27 21.89 -20.09
N VAL A 174 13.05 23.11 -20.56
CA VAL A 174 14.03 23.91 -21.30
C VAL A 174 14.42 25.10 -20.43
N ARG A 175 15.69 25.16 -20.02
CA ARG A 175 16.18 26.21 -19.11
C ARG A 175 16.80 27.37 -19.88
N HIS A 176 17.34 27.09 -21.06
CA HIS A 176 18.01 28.09 -21.88
C HIS A 176 17.57 28.06 -23.35
N ALA A 177 17.60 29.22 -24.01
CA ALA A 177 17.22 29.33 -25.42
C ALA A 177 18.05 28.44 -26.36
N SER A 178 19.30 28.14 -26.00
CA SER A 178 20.18 27.23 -26.75
C SER A 178 19.69 25.80 -26.80
N GLU A 179 18.85 25.38 -25.85
CA GLU A 179 18.34 24.00 -25.74
C GLU A 179 17.01 23.81 -26.47
N LEU A 180 16.29 24.90 -26.78
CA LEU A 180 14.91 24.85 -27.24
C LEU A 180 14.73 23.99 -28.50
N GLN A 181 15.57 24.21 -29.53
CA GLN A 181 15.44 23.51 -30.80
C GLN A 181 15.62 21.99 -30.64
N SER A 182 16.66 21.56 -29.94
CA SER A 182 16.93 20.14 -29.72
C SER A 182 15.84 19.47 -28.91
N GLU A 183 15.31 20.15 -27.88
CA GLU A 183 14.25 19.58 -27.04
C GLU A 183 12.89 19.53 -27.76
N ILE A 184 12.56 20.48 -28.63
CA ILE A 184 11.36 20.41 -29.49
C ILE A 184 11.42 19.17 -30.38
N GLU A 185 12.54 18.97 -31.09
CA GLU A 185 12.69 17.82 -31.99
C GLU A 185 12.62 16.47 -31.24
N ALA A 186 13.20 16.42 -30.04
CA ALA A 186 13.10 15.24 -29.18
C ALA A 186 11.67 15.00 -28.71
N ALA A 187 10.98 16.05 -28.24
CA ALA A 187 9.59 15.99 -27.81
C ALA A 187 8.65 15.54 -28.95
N GLN A 188 8.82 16.05 -30.17
CA GLN A 188 8.00 15.66 -31.33
C GLN A 188 8.17 14.17 -31.66
N ARG A 189 9.41 13.66 -31.64
CA ARG A 189 9.68 12.24 -31.87
C ARG A 189 9.04 11.35 -30.80
N GLU A 190 9.12 11.77 -29.54
CA GLU A 190 8.54 11.05 -28.41
C GLU A 190 7.01 11.09 -28.42
N ALA A 191 6.41 12.25 -28.74
CA ALA A 191 4.97 12.41 -28.85
C ALA A 191 4.42 11.57 -30.02
N GLN A 192 5.10 11.59 -31.18
CA GLN A 192 4.74 10.76 -32.33
C GLN A 192 4.82 9.26 -32.02
N SER A 193 5.87 8.80 -31.32
CA SER A 193 6.04 7.38 -31.00
C SER A 193 5.07 6.91 -29.91
N SER A 194 4.73 7.79 -28.96
CA SER A 194 3.90 7.44 -27.80
C SER A 194 2.41 7.61 -28.07
N PHE A 195 2.02 8.63 -28.82
CA PHE A 195 0.63 9.07 -28.97
C PHE A 195 0.16 9.17 -30.42
N GLY A 196 1.05 8.97 -31.40
CA GLY A 196 0.70 9.10 -32.81
C GLY A 196 0.50 10.54 -33.29
N ASP A 197 0.65 11.52 -32.39
CA ASP A 197 0.47 12.96 -32.66
C ASP A 197 1.74 13.72 -32.25
N PRO A 198 2.45 14.36 -33.19
CA PRO A 198 3.68 15.10 -32.90
C PRO A 198 3.42 16.51 -32.34
N LYS A 199 2.16 16.94 -32.21
CA LYS A 199 1.81 18.29 -31.78
C LYS A 199 2.28 18.57 -30.36
N LEU A 200 2.93 19.72 -30.16
CA LEU A 200 3.47 20.20 -28.90
C LEU A 200 2.83 21.51 -28.44
N LEU A 201 2.95 21.75 -27.14
CA LEU A 201 2.55 22.96 -26.42
C LEU A 201 3.78 23.48 -25.64
N LEU A 202 3.86 24.81 -25.45
CA LEU A 202 4.82 25.43 -24.52
C LEU A 202 4.10 26.01 -23.34
N GLU A 203 4.66 25.84 -22.16
CA GLU A 203 4.17 26.45 -20.92
C GLU A 203 5.33 26.99 -20.10
N ARG A 204 5.09 28.00 -19.26
CA ARG A 204 6.02 28.40 -18.21
C ARG A 204 6.26 27.21 -17.28
N TYR A 205 7.52 26.89 -17.03
CA TYR A 205 7.87 25.88 -16.05
C TYR A 205 7.81 26.48 -14.64
N LEU A 206 7.03 25.87 -13.77
CA LEU A 206 6.97 26.21 -12.35
C LEU A 206 8.01 25.33 -11.62
N GLU A 207 8.92 25.93 -10.84
CA GLU A 207 10.04 25.20 -10.22
C GLU A 207 9.61 24.39 -8.99
N THR A 208 8.76 24.99 -8.14
CA THR A 208 8.30 24.40 -6.88
C THR A 208 6.76 24.40 -6.76
N PRO A 209 6.01 23.95 -7.78
CA PRO A 209 4.57 24.01 -7.74
C PRO A 209 4.03 22.97 -6.75
N ARG A 210 2.99 23.37 -6.04
CA ARG A 210 2.10 22.47 -5.30
C ARG A 210 0.94 22.06 -6.19
N HIS A 211 0.56 20.80 -6.08
CA HIS A 211 -0.66 20.29 -6.71
C HIS A 211 -1.80 20.50 -5.72
N VAL A 212 -2.63 21.50 -5.96
CA VAL A 212 -3.76 21.86 -5.12
C VAL A 212 -5.03 21.68 -5.94
N GLU A 213 -6.03 21.05 -5.38
CA GLU A 213 -7.27 20.76 -6.09
C GLU A 213 -8.49 21.20 -5.30
N VAL A 214 -9.56 21.54 -5.99
CA VAL A 214 -10.79 22.04 -5.37
C VAL A 214 -11.94 21.07 -5.68
N GLN A 215 -12.60 20.61 -4.62
CA GLN A 215 -13.83 19.83 -4.76
C GLN A 215 -14.96 20.76 -5.19
N VAL A 216 -15.69 20.38 -6.24
CA VAL A 216 -16.93 21.05 -6.64
C VAL A 216 -18.11 20.07 -6.60
N LEU A 217 -19.29 20.62 -6.37
CA LEU A 217 -20.56 19.89 -6.38
C LEU A 217 -21.62 20.75 -7.05
N PHE A 218 -22.30 20.19 -8.04
CA PHE A 218 -23.34 20.86 -8.83
C PHE A 218 -24.64 20.06 -8.81
N ASP A 219 -25.79 20.74 -8.72
CA ASP A 219 -27.10 20.13 -8.96
C ASP A 219 -27.55 20.24 -10.43
N GLN A 220 -28.63 19.53 -10.77
CA GLN A 220 -29.26 19.58 -12.09
C GLN A 220 -29.98 20.92 -12.38
N HIS A 221 -29.99 21.86 -11.43
CA HIS A 221 -30.70 23.14 -11.53
C HIS A 221 -29.75 24.31 -11.77
N GLY A 222 -28.47 24.02 -12.07
CA GLY A 222 -27.45 24.99 -12.41
C GLY A 222 -26.75 25.63 -11.20
N LYS A 223 -26.99 25.14 -9.98
CA LYS A 223 -26.32 25.66 -8.78
C LYS A 223 -25.06 24.84 -8.49
N GLY A 224 -23.93 25.51 -8.40
CA GLY A 224 -22.64 24.95 -7.98
C GLY A 224 -22.11 25.55 -6.68
N VAL A 225 -21.38 24.73 -5.91
CA VAL A 225 -20.58 25.16 -4.75
C VAL A 225 -19.21 24.46 -4.78
N TYR A 226 -18.22 25.05 -4.12
CA TYR A 226 -16.95 24.38 -3.84
C TYR A 226 -16.85 23.95 -2.38
N LEU A 227 -16.27 22.77 -2.14
CA LEU A 227 -16.11 22.14 -0.84
C LEU A 227 -14.63 22.15 -0.42
N PHE A 228 -14.05 23.35 -0.50
CA PHE A 228 -12.66 23.67 -0.16
C PHE A 228 -11.62 22.91 -1.00
N ASP A 229 -10.36 23.13 -0.65
CA ASP A 229 -9.17 22.67 -1.33
C ASP A 229 -8.52 21.46 -0.64
N ARG A 230 -7.76 20.68 -1.43
CA ARG A 230 -6.89 19.60 -0.99
C ARG A 230 -5.49 19.81 -1.57
N ASP A 231 -4.47 19.45 -0.81
CA ASP A 231 -3.09 19.36 -1.31
C ASP A 231 -2.74 17.91 -1.61
N CYS A 232 -2.36 17.65 -2.86
CA CYS A 232 -1.96 16.34 -3.36
C CYS A 232 -0.52 16.38 -3.90
N SER A 233 0.31 17.30 -3.39
CA SER A 233 1.67 17.55 -3.90
C SER A 233 2.60 16.35 -3.66
N VAL A 234 2.36 15.56 -2.62
CA VAL A 234 3.21 14.42 -2.30
C VAL A 234 2.82 13.23 -3.18
N GLN A 235 3.49 13.16 -4.32
CA GLN A 235 3.27 12.16 -5.36
C GLN A 235 4.58 11.56 -5.84
N ARG A 236 4.52 10.35 -6.40
CA ARG A 236 5.66 9.64 -7.01
C ARG A 236 5.31 9.32 -8.45
N ARG A 237 6.09 9.83 -9.40
CA ARG A 237 5.84 9.63 -10.85
C ARG A 237 4.38 9.89 -11.24
N HIS A 238 3.80 10.97 -10.71
CA HIS A 238 2.39 11.38 -10.90
C HIS A 238 1.33 10.51 -10.22
N GLN A 239 1.72 9.55 -9.38
CA GLN A 239 0.82 8.79 -8.50
C GLN A 239 0.77 9.48 -7.13
N LYS A 240 -0.40 9.96 -6.72
CA LYS A 240 -0.62 10.59 -5.40
C LYS A 240 -0.40 9.55 -4.29
N ILE A 241 0.27 9.94 -3.20
CA ILE A 241 0.60 9.04 -2.07
C ILE A 241 -0.05 9.52 -0.77
N ILE A 242 0.04 10.83 -0.52
CA ILE A 242 -0.54 11.50 0.64
C ILE A 242 -1.32 12.71 0.15
N GLU A 243 -2.52 12.86 0.68
CA GLU A 243 -3.44 13.95 0.41
C GLU A 243 -3.89 14.58 1.71
N GLU A 244 -4.08 15.90 1.73
CA GLU A 244 -4.52 16.61 2.94
C GLU A 244 -5.52 17.72 2.64
N ALA A 245 -6.44 17.95 3.56
CA ALA A 245 -7.45 19.01 3.47
C ALA A 245 -7.56 19.75 4.81
N PRO A 246 -7.65 21.10 4.82
CA PRO A 246 -7.41 21.99 3.68
C PRO A 246 -5.94 22.00 3.25
N ALA A 247 -5.61 22.55 2.08
CA ALA A 247 -4.21 22.70 1.68
C ALA A 247 -3.50 23.71 2.61
N PRO A 248 -2.34 23.34 3.20
CA PRO A 248 -1.70 24.15 4.23
C PRO A 248 -1.13 25.46 3.67
N GLY A 249 -1.16 26.54 4.45
CA GLY A 249 -0.43 27.77 4.15
C GLY A 249 -0.93 28.58 2.95
N ILE A 250 -2.09 28.25 2.37
CA ILE A 250 -2.71 29.08 1.32
C ILE A 250 -3.48 30.25 1.97
N PRO A 251 -3.22 31.51 1.56
CA PRO A 251 -3.98 32.67 2.01
C PRO A 251 -5.48 32.55 1.69
N ASP A 252 -6.35 33.05 2.57
CA ASP A 252 -7.81 32.88 2.44
C ASP A 252 -8.39 33.54 1.18
N ASP A 253 -7.85 34.67 0.75
CA ASP A 253 -8.25 35.35 -0.48
C ASP A 253 -7.88 34.54 -1.72
N VAL A 254 -6.70 33.91 -1.73
CA VAL A 254 -6.25 33.01 -2.79
C VAL A 254 -7.09 31.74 -2.82
N ARG A 255 -7.34 31.13 -1.65
CA ARG A 255 -8.22 29.95 -1.51
C ARG A 255 -9.62 30.25 -2.06
N LYS A 256 -10.20 31.39 -1.68
CA LYS A 256 -11.50 31.83 -2.19
C LYS A 256 -11.47 32.03 -3.71
N ALA A 257 -10.44 32.70 -4.25
CA ALA A 257 -10.30 32.93 -5.68
C ALA A 257 -10.18 31.62 -6.47
N MET A 258 -9.46 30.64 -5.93
CA MET A 258 -9.33 29.29 -6.50
C MET A 258 -10.67 28.54 -6.46
N GLY A 259 -11.39 28.61 -5.33
CA GLY A 259 -12.73 28.04 -5.19
C GLY A 259 -13.74 28.62 -6.19
N GLU A 260 -13.76 29.94 -6.33
CA GLU A 260 -14.62 30.62 -7.30
C GLU A 260 -14.22 30.30 -8.76
N ALA A 261 -12.93 30.15 -9.04
CA ALA A 261 -12.46 29.71 -10.36
C ALA A 261 -12.89 28.26 -10.66
N ALA A 262 -12.86 27.37 -9.67
CA ALA A 262 -13.32 25.99 -9.81
C ALA A 262 -14.83 25.92 -10.09
N VAL A 263 -15.63 26.77 -9.45
CA VAL A 263 -17.08 26.85 -9.75
C VAL A 263 -17.29 27.38 -11.18
N ARG A 264 -16.58 28.42 -11.62
CA ARG A 264 -16.68 28.89 -13.02
C ARG A 264 -16.31 27.81 -14.03
N CYS A 265 -15.33 26.96 -13.70
CA CYS A 265 -14.95 25.81 -14.54
C CYS A 265 -16.13 24.84 -14.74
N GLY A 266 -16.83 24.46 -13.66
CA GLY A 266 -18.02 23.61 -13.75
C GLY A 266 -19.20 24.28 -14.45
N GLU A 267 -19.45 25.57 -14.20
CA GLU A 267 -20.50 26.35 -14.87
C GLU A 267 -20.29 26.40 -16.38
N ALA A 268 -19.05 26.54 -16.84
CA ALA A 268 -18.71 26.64 -18.27
C ALA A 268 -19.03 25.37 -19.09
N ILE A 269 -19.26 24.23 -18.43
CA ILE A 269 -19.56 22.95 -19.07
C ILE A 269 -20.88 22.32 -18.61
N ASP A 270 -21.74 23.09 -17.95
CA ASP A 270 -23.01 22.60 -17.40
C ASP A 270 -22.82 21.34 -16.52
N TYR A 271 -21.81 21.38 -15.64
CA TYR A 271 -21.41 20.24 -14.83
C TYR A 271 -22.50 19.83 -13.83
N VAL A 272 -22.57 18.52 -13.50
CA VAL A 272 -23.52 17.96 -12.53
C VAL A 272 -22.80 16.91 -11.67
N GLY A 273 -23.18 16.83 -10.39
CA GLY A 273 -22.59 15.88 -9.45
C GLY A 273 -21.27 16.39 -8.87
N ALA A 274 -20.49 15.47 -8.31
CA ALA A 274 -19.18 15.78 -7.74
C ALA A 274 -18.11 15.81 -8.84
N GLY A 275 -17.20 16.78 -8.76
CA GLY A 275 -16.05 16.91 -9.66
C GLY A 275 -14.89 17.56 -8.94
N THR A 276 -13.71 17.51 -9.54
CA THR A 276 -12.52 18.16 -8.96
C THR A 276 -11.78 18.95 -10.01
N VAL A 277 -11.48 20.21 -9.70
CA VAL A 277 -10.66 21.08 -10.54
C VAL A 277 -9.25 21.11 -9.94
N GLU A 278 -8.28 20.65 -10.72
CA GLU A 278 -6.88 20.57 -10.30
C GLU A 278 -6.12 21.82 -10.74
N PHE A 279 -5.35 22.39 -9.80
CA PHE A 279 -4.53 23.57 -10.00
C PHE A 279 -3.06 23.30 -9.65
N LEU A 280 -2.17 24.02 -10.33
CA LEU A 280 -0.79 24.23 -9.90
C LEU A 280 -0.73 25.54 -9.13
N TYR A 281 -0.34 25.48 -7.86
CA TYR A 281 -0.17 26.64 -6.99
C TYR A 281 1.31 26.94 -6.77
N GLU A 282 1.71 28.20 -6.93
CA GLU A 282 3.06 28.69 -6.68
C GLU A 282 3.12 29.47 -5.35
N PRO A 283 3.75 28.91 -4.29
CA PRO A 283 3.71 29.52 -2.96
C PRO A 283 4.41 30.88 -2.84
N GLU A 284 5.37 31.21 -3.70
CA GLU A 284 6.10 32.48 -3.60
C GLU A 284 5.33 33.66 -4.19
N SER A 285 4.66 33.43 -5.33
CA SER A 285 3.89 34.45 -6.05
C SER A 285 2.41 34.47 -5.64
N HIS A 286 1.94 33.43 -4.95
CA HIS A 286 0.54 33.13 -4.69
C HIS A 286 -0.33 32.96 -5.95
N GLU A 287 0.30 32.74 -7.11
CA GLU A 287 -0.42 32.46 -8.34
C GLU A 287 -0.90 31.01 -8.37
N PHE A 288 -2.05 30.76 -8.99
CA PHE A 288 -2.56 29.43 -9.25
C PHE A 288 -3.02 29.31 -10.70
N PHE A 289 -2.88 28.11 -11.26
CA PHE A 289 -3.14 27.86 -12.67
C PHE A 289 -3.89 26.55 -12.86
N PHE A 290 -4.95 26.57 -13.66
CA PHE A 290 -5.72 25.39 -14.02
C PHE A 290 -4.85 24.38 -14.74
N MET A 291 -4.94 23.13 -14.28
CA MET A 291 -4.27 21.99 -14.89
C MET A 291 -5.27 21.17 -15.70
N GLU A 292 -6.29 20.64 -15.02
CA GLU A 292 -7.38 19.88 -15.62
C GLU A 292 -8.59 19.80 -14.66
N MET A 293 -9.72 19.30 -15.17
CA MET A 293 -10.89 18.97 -14.36
C MET A 293 -11.17 17.49 -14.50
N ASN A 294 -11.17 16.78 -13.37
CA ASN A 294 -11.56 15.37 -13.31
C ASN A 294 -13.08 15.31 -13.15
N THR A 295 -13.74 14.66 -14.11
CA THR A 295 -15.20 14.66 -14.26
C THR A 295 -15.86 13.51 -13.47
N ARG A 296 -15.41 13.32 -12.23
CA ARG A 296 -15.77 12.21 -11.36
C ARG A 296 -15.52 12.54 -9.88
N LEU A 297 -15.96 11.65 -9.01
CA LEU A 297 -15.49 11.63 -7.62
C LEU A 297 -13.97 11.35 -7.60
N GLN A 298 -13.21 12.08 -6.78
CA GLN A 298 -11.78 11.80 -6.58
C GLN A 298 -11.55 10.68 -5.58
N VAL A 299 -10.38 10.04 -5.66
CA VAL A 299 -10.02 8.94 -4.76
C VAL A 299 -9.94 9.46 -3.32
N GLU A 300 -9.31 10.61 -3.17
CA GLU A 300 -9.03 11.40 -1.98
C GLU A 300 -10.19 12.29 -1.51
N HIS A 301 -11.40 12.06 -2.03
CA HIS A 301 -12.59 12.75 -1.52
C HIS A 301 -12.81 12.60 0.01
N PRO A 302 -12.39 11.51 0.71
CA PRO A 302 -12.61 11.40 2.15
C PRO A 302 -11.97 12.51 2.98
N VAL A 303 -10.82 13.09 2.60
CA VAL A 303 -10.26 14.22 3.37
C VAL A 303 -11.18 15.44 3.32
N THR A 304 -11.86 15.67 2.20
CA THR A 304 -12.91 16.70 2.11
C THR A 304 -14.11 16.36 2.97
N GLU A 305 -14.55 15.09 2.98
CA GLU A 305 -15.67 14.66 3.84
C GLU A 305 -15.36 14.86 5.32
N MET A 306 -14.14 14.54 5.76
CA MET A 306 -13.73 14.66 7.16
C MET A 306 -13.72 16.12 7.65
N VAL A 307 -13.31 17.08 6.80
CA VAL A 307 -13.28 18.50 7.20
C VAL A 307 -14.60 19.26 6.98
N THR A 308 -15.50 18.74 6.14
CA THR A 308 -16.80 19.36 5.85
C THR A 308 -17.96 18.70 6.57
N GLY A 309 -17.83 17.43 6.97
CA GLY A 309 -18.91 16.61 7.51
C GLY A 309 -19.94 16.16 6.48
N LEU A 310 -19.65 16.30 5.18
CA LEU A 310 -20.57 15.92 4.10
C LEU A 310 -20.18 14.56 3.50
N ASP A 311 -21.18 13.71 3.24
CA ASP A 311 -21.01 12.49 2.44
C ASP A 311 -21.19 12.83 0.95
N LEU A 312 -20.10 12.85 0.18
CA LEU A 312 -20.11 13.24 -1.22
C LEU A 312 -20.83 12.23 -2.11
N VAL A 313 -20.77 10.94 -1.77
CA VAL A 313 -21.52 9.89 -2.48
C VAL A 313 -23.01 10.08 -2.25
N GLU A 314 -23.43 10.43 -1.02
CA GLU A 314 -24.84 10.72 -0.72
C GLU A 314 -25.33 11.88 -1.61
N TRP A 315 -24.54 12.95 -1.70
CA TRP A 315 -24.89 14.10 -2.51
C TRP A 315 -24.89 13.83 -4.01
N GLN A 316 -24.00 12.97 -4.51
CA GLN A 316 -24.08 12.50 -5.90
C GLN A 316 -25.41 11.80 -6.17
N ILE A 317 -25.87 10.93 -5.26
CA ILE A 317 -27.15 10.22 -5.39
C ILE A 317 -28.35 11.19 -5.31
N ARG A 318 -28.35 12.10 -4.35
CA ARG A 318 -29.40 13.13 -4.18
C ARG A 318 -29.52 14.02 -5.43
N VAL A 319 -28.39 14.50 -5.95
CA VAL A 319 -28.36 15.28 -7.18
C VAL A 319 -28.85 14.45 -8.38
N ALA A 320 -28.47 13.17 -8.49
CA ALA A 320 -28.97 12.28 -9.53
C ALA A 320 -30.50 12.05 -9.43
N ASN A 321 -31.06 12.12 -8.23
CA ASN A 321 -32.51 12.16 -7.97
C ASN A 321 -33.19 13.50 -8.30
N GLY A 322 -32.42 14.51 -8.68
CA GLY A 322 -32.92 15.85 -9.03
C GLY A 322 -33.11 16.77 -7.83
N GLU A 323 -32.57 16.44 -6.66
CA GLU A 323 -32.57 17.34 -5.50
C GLU A 323 -31.70 18.58 -5.75
N ARG A 324 -32.04 19.68 -5.09
CA ARG A 324 -31.29 20.94 -5.13
C ARG A 324 -30.26 20.98 -4.00
N LEU A 325 -29.12 21.61 -4.23
CA LEU A 325 -28.16 21.86 -3.16
C LEU A 325 -28.76 22.84 -2.13
N PRO A 326 -28.83 22.48 -0.84
CA PRO A 326 -29.51 23.30 0.16
C PRO A 326 -28.66 24.49 0.61
N TRP A 327 -27.33 24.42 0.44
CA TRP A 327 -26.39 25.41 0.98
C TRP A 327 -26.02 26.49 -0.03
N ARG A 328 -25.79 27.69 0.46
CA ARG A 328 -24.99 28.70 -0.23
C ARG A 328 -23.51 28.46 0.08
N GLN A 329 -22.61 29.06 -0.70
CA GLN A 329 -21.17 28.95 -0.45
C GLN A 329 -20.78 29.39 0.98
N GLU A 330 -21.47 30.41 1.49
CA GLU A 330 -21.29 30.97 2.83
C GLU A 330 -21.85 30.10 3.98
N ASP A 331 -22.59 29.04 3.68
CA ASP A 331 -23.12 28.10 4.70
C ASP A 331 -22.14 26.95 4.98
N LEU A 332 -21.23 26.68 4.03
CA LEU A 332 -20.26 25.60 4.12
C LEU A 332 -19.12 25.95 5.08
N ARG A 333 -18.65 24.96 5.85
CA ARG A 333 -17.59 25.12 6.84
C ARG A 333 -16.51 24.08 6.60
N CYS A 334 -15.26 24.49 6.83
CA CYS A 334 -14.10 23.63 6.91
C CYS A 334 -13.63 23.67 8.37
N GLN A 335 -13.55 22.51 9.01
CA GLN A 335 -13.16 22.38 10.41
C GLN A 335 -12.00 21.40 10.54
N GLY A 336 -11.07 21.71 11.43
CA GLY A 336 -9.88 20.88 11.67
C GLY A 336 -9.03 20.67 10.42
N HIS A 337 -8.35 19.53 10.39
CA HIS A 337 -7.50 19.09 9.30
C HIS A 337 -7.65 17.58 9.11
N ALA A 338 -7.61 17.13 7.86
CA ALA A 338 -7.61 15.71 7.52
C ALA A 338 -6.42 15.36 6.64
N MET A 339 -5.88 14.16 6.84
CA MET A 339 -4.82 13.58 6.00
C MET A 339 -5.19 12.16 5.61
N GLU A 340 -4.90 11.80 4.37
CA GLU A 340 -5.09 10.47 3.80
C GLU A 340 -3.75 9.90 3.32
N ALA A 341 -3.59 8.59 3.51
CA ALA A 341 -2.54 7.80 2.90
C ALA A 341 -3.17 6.71 2.03
N ARG A 342 -2.68 6.59 0.79
CA ARG A 342 -2.97 5.43 -0.07
C ARG A 342 -2.09 4.25 0.31
N VAL A 343 -2.71 3.15 0.70
CA VAL A 343 -2.03 1.89 1.01
C VAL A 343 -1.95 1.04 -0.25
N TYR A 344 -0.76 0.98 -0.84
CA TYR A 344 -0.46 0.24 -2.07
C TYR A 344 0.27 -1.07 -1.76
N ALA A 345 -0.09 -2.12 -2.49
CA ALA A 345 0.69 -3.35 -2.63
C ALA A 345 1.89 -3.10 -3.57
N GLU A 346 2.87 -2.36 -3.07
CA GLU A 346 4.12 -2.04 -3.76
C GLU A 346 5.30 -2.21 -2.80
N ASP A 347 6.48 -2.48 -3.34
CA ASP A 347 7.74 -2.57 -2.58
C ASP A 347 8.62 -1.33 -2.84
N PRO A 348 8.55 -0.28 -2.00
CA PRO A 348 9.29 0.97 -2.20
C PRO A 348 10.81 0.78 -2.23
N ASP A 349 11.33 -0.15 -1.43
CA ASP A 349 12.77 -0.38 -1.29
C ASP A 349 13.34 -1.12 -2.52
N ASN A 350 12.47 -1.72 -3.33
CA ASN A 350 12.80 -2.33 -4.63
C ASN A 350 12.16 -1.58 -5.81
N GLY A 351 12.16 -0.25 -5.77
CA GLY A 351 11.72 0.58 -6.90
C GLY A 351 10.19 0.67 -7.07
N PHE A 352 9.44 0.39 -6.01
CA PHE A 352 7.97 0.33 -5.97
C PHE A 352 7.42 -0.70 -6.96
N LEU A 353 8.03 -1.88 -7.01
CA LEU A 353 7.50 -2.97 -7.81
C LEU A 353 6.14 -3.40 -7.24
N PRO A 354 5.08 -3.48 -8.06
CA PRO A 354 3.78 -3.98 -7.63
C PRO A 354 3.90 -5.40 -7.07
N GLN A 355 3.16 -5.66 -6.00
CA GLN A 355 3.17 -6.90 -5.27
C GLN A 355 1.87 -7.65 -5.48
N THR A 356 1.98 -8.96 -5.66
CA THR A 356 0.85 -9.87 -5.74
C THR A 356 1.04 -10.99 -4.73
N GLY A 357 -0.05 -11.66 -4.39
CA GLY A 357 -0.01 -12.75 -3.43
C GLY A 357 -1.16 -12.71 -2.44
N ARG A 358 -1.18 -13.69 -1.55
CA ARG A 358 -2.25 -13.87 -0.59
C ARG A 358 -1.98 -13.08 0.68
N LEU A 359 -2.95 -12.31 1.15
CA LEU A 359 -2.91 -11.66 2.46
C LEU A 359 -3.09 -12.72 3.56
N HIS A 360 -2.00 -13.30 4.05
CA HIS A 360 -2.06 -14.32 5.11
C HIS A 360 -2.54 -13.74 6.44
N THR A 361 -1.97 -12.59 6.78
CA THR A 361 -2.38 -11.76 7.90
C THR A 361 -2.75 -10.39 7.35
N LEU A 362 -3.86 -9.83 7.82
CA LEU A 362 -4.23 -8.44 7.59
C LEU A 362 -4.73 -7.87 8.92
N GLN A 363 -4.05 -6.86 9.42
CA GLN A 363 -4.48 -6.07 10.56
C GLN A 363 -4.59 -4.62 10.12
N GLU A 364 -5.79 -4.06 10.20
CA GLU A 364 -6.05 -2.66 9.87
C GLU A 364 -6.25 -1.86 11.16
N PRO A 365 -5.97 -0.54 11.17
CA PRO A 365 -6.30 0.29 12.31
C PRO A 365 -7.81 0.32 12.53
N ALA A 366 -8.24 0.20 13.79
CA ALA A 366 -9.66 0.27 14.13
C ALA A 366 -10.21 1.67 13.85
N ALA A 367 -11.29 1.74 13.08
CA ALA A 367 -12.00 2.98 12.82
C ALA A 367 -12.56 3.58 14.12
N ASN A 368 -12.47 4.89 14.25
CA ASN A 368 -12.96 5.68 15.38
C ASN A 368 -13.19 7.13 14.92
N ASP A 369 -13.49 8.05 15.85
CA ASP A 369 -13.80 9.45 15.54
C ASP A 369 -12.68 10.19 14.78
N THR A 370 -11.42 9.78 14.93
CA THR A 370 -10.26 10.40 14.26
C THR A 370 -9.62 9.54 13.19
N VAL A 371 -10.01 8.27 13.04
CA VAL A 371 -9.44 7.34 12.07
C VAL A 371 -10.55 6.68 11.26
N ARG A 372 -10.47 6.82 9.93
CA ARG A 372 -11.31 6.15 8.95
C ARG A 372 -10.45 5.27 8.04
N VAL A 373 -10.96 4.10 7.70
CA VAL A 373 -10.32 3.19 6.76
C VAL A 373 -11.33 2.80 5.70
N ASP A 374 -11.04 3.14 4.45
CA ASP A 374 -11.80 2.71 3.29
C ASP A 374 -10.99 1.59 2.61
N SER A 375 -11.31 0.33 2.90
CA SER A 375 -10.54 -0.85 2.47
C SER A 375 -11.31 -1.71 1.47
N GLY A 376 -10.60 -2.24 0.47
CA GLY A 376 -11.15 -3.11 -0.57
C GLY A 376 -10.73 -4.57 -0.42
N VAL A 377 -10.07 -4.91 0.68
CA VAL A 377 -9.44 -6.21 0.91
C VAL A 377 -9.87 -6.84 2.23
N ARG A 378 -9.62 -8.14 2.39
CA ARG A 378 -9.81 -8.86 3.64
C ARG A 378 -8.73 -9.92 3.82
N GLN A 379 -8.49 -10.34 5.06
CA GLN A 379 -7.56 -11.43 5.32
C GLN A 379 -7.95 -12.68 4.51
N GLY A 380 -6.94 -13.31 3.91
CA GLY A 380 -7.06 -14.49 3.07
C GLY A 380 -7.33 -14.20 1.59
N LEU A 381 -7.62 -12.95 1.21
CA LEU A 381 -7.79 -12.54 -0.19
C LEU A 381 -6.46 -12.63 -0.95
N GLU A 382 -6.56 -12.97 -2.24
CA GLU A 382 -5.43 -12.95 -3.16
C GLU A 382 -5.40 -11.64 -3.95
N ILE A 383 -4.27 -10.93 -3.86
CA ILE A 383 -3.98 -9.74 -4.66
C ILE A 383 -3.47 -10.20 -6.02
N THR A 384 -4.23 -9.90 -7.06
CA THR A 384 -3.98 -10.37 -8.43
C THR A 384 -3.28 -9.28 -9.27
N PRO A 385 -2.57 -9.64 -10.36
CA PRO A 385 -1.87 -8.67 -11.20
C PRO A 385 -2.78 -7.89 -12.17
N TRP A 386 -4.10 -8.14 -12.16
CA TRP A 386 -5.02 -7.62 -13.19
C TRP A 386 -5.43 -6.16 -12.96
N TYR A 387 -5.27 -5.64 -11.75
CA TYR A 387 -5.87 -4.38 -11.33
C TYR A 387 -4.88 -3.49 -10.56
N ASP A 388 -5.34 -2.27 -10.26
CA ASP A 388 -4.59 -1.30 -9.48
C ASP A 388 -4.14 -1.87 -8.12
N PRO A 389 -2.91 -1.61 -7.67
CA PRO A 389 -2.36 -2.15 -6.43
C PRO A 389 -2.88 -1.47 -5.15
N MET A 390 -3.76 -0.47 -5.23
CA MET A 390 -4.31 0.19 -4.04
C MET A 390 -5.25 -0.76 -3.30
N LEU A 391 -4.93 -1.04 -2.05
CA LEU A 391 -5.70 -1.95 -1.20
C LEU A 391 -6.70 -1.20 -0.32
N ALA A 392 -6.29 -0.06 0.23
CA ALA A 392 -7.07 0.74 1.15
C ALA A 392 -6.61 2.20 1.16
N LYS A 393 -7.46 3.06 1.74
CA LYS A 393 -7.13 4.43 2.15
C LYS A 393 -7.23 4.52 3.66
N VAL A 394 -6.20 5.07 4.30
CA VAL A 394 -6.21 5.37 5.73
C VAL A 394 -6.31 6.87 5.88
N ILE A 395 -7.41 7.33 6.47
CA ILE A 395 -7.74 8.73 6.60
C ILE A 395 -7.81 9.08 8.08
N THR A 396 -7.26 10.21 8.44
CA THR A 396 -7.28 10.69 9.82
C THR A 396 -7.63 12.15 9.90
N PHE A 397 -8.13 12.54 11.07
CA PHE A 397 -8.53 13.89 11.39
C PHE A 397 -7.83 14.38 12.66
N GLY A 398 -7.63 15.69 12.76
CA GLY A 398 -7.17 16.39 13.95
C GLY A 398 -7.71 17.82 14.02
N GLU A 399 -7.63 18.45 15.18
CA GLU A 399 -7.99 19.87 15.35
C GLU A 399 -7.05 20.77 14.54
N ASP A 400 -5.81 20.32 14.31
CA ASP A 400 -4.83 20.93 13.43
C ASP A 400 -4.11 19.90 12.55
N ARG A 401 -3.28 20.43 11.65
CA ARG A 401 -2.49 19.63 10.69
C ARG A 401 -1.55 18.64 11.37
N ASP A 402 -0.89 19.04 12.46
CA ASP A 402 0.11 18.19 13.10
C ASP A 402 -0.55 17.04 13.85
N GLU A 403 -1.70 17.29 14.48
CA GLU A 403 -2.52 16.24 15.09
C GLU A 403 -3.01 15.24 14.05
N ALA A 404 -3.55 15.69 12.91
CA ALA A 404 -3.95 14.81 11.81
C ALA A 404 -2.76 13.96 11.30
N ARG A 405 -1.59 14.58 11.13
CA ARG A 405 -0.35 13.89 10.73
C ARG A 405 0.08 12.82 11.74
N ILE A 406 0.07 13.14 13.04
CA ILE A 406 0.45 12.22 14.12
C ILE A 406 -0.56 11.05 14.17
N ASN A 407 -1.86 11.35 14.05
CA ASN A 407 -2.90 10.33 14.00
C ASN A 407 -2.70 9.39 12.80
N LEU A 408 -2.35 9.92 11.61
CA LEU A 408 -2.05 9.10 10.44
C LEU A 408 -0.84 8.19 10.66
N ILE A 409 0.24 8.71 11.25
CA ILE A 409 1.42 7.91 11.62
C ILE A 409 1.03 6.77 12.57
N GLU A 410 0.24 7.06 13.61
CA GLU A 410 -0.18 6.06 14.60
C GLU A 410 -1.16 5.04 14.00
N ALA A 411 -2.01 5.43 13.05
CA ALA A 411 -2.88 4.52 12.31
C ALA A 411 -2.07 3.57 11.42
N LEU A 412 -1.10 4.11 10.67
CA LEU A 412 -0.20 3.29 9.84
C LEU A 412 0.69 2.35 10.66
N ASN A 413 1.08 2.73 11.88
CA ASN A 413 1.79 1.85 12.82
C ASN A 413 0.96 0.63 13.27
N ARG A 414 -0.33 0.56 12.92
CA ARG A 414 -1.23 -0.56 13.20
C ARG A 414 -1.69 -1.28 11.94
N TYR A 415 -1.27 -0.82 10.76
CA TYR A 415 -1.59 -1.45 9.48
C TYR A 415 -0.51 -2.47 9.14
N HIS A 416 -0.83 -3.76 9.24
CA HIS A 416 0.12 -4.85 9.06
C HIS A 416 -0.40 -5.91 8.10
N THR A 417 0.49 -6.41 7.26
CA THR A 417 0.22 -7.54 6.37
C THR A 417 1.34 -8.56 6.40
N ASP A 418 0.98 -9.84 6.25
CA ASP A 418 1.92 -10.89 5.82
C ASP A 418 1.47 -11.43 4.46
N GLY A 419 2.43 -11.75 3.60
CA GLY A 419 2.23 -12.32 2.27
C GLY A 419 2.32 -11.31 1.11
N VAL A 420 2.09 -10.02 1.37
CA VAL A 420 2.21 -8.93 0.40
C VAL A 420 2.91 -7.74 1.05
N VAL A 421 3.95 -7.22 0.40
CA VAL A 421 4.67 -6.01 0.84
C VAL A 421 3.84 -4.77 0.52
N LEU A 422 3.80 -3.82 1.45
CA LEU A 422 3.06 -2.57 1.33
C LEU A 422 3.98 -1.35 1.39
N ASN A 423 3.48 -0.22 0.91
CA ASN A 423 4.15 1.07 1.01
C ASN A 423 4.01 1.76 2.39
N THR A 424 3.36 1.17 3.39
CA THR A 424 3.03 1.82 4.68
C THR A 424 4.25 2.36 5.42
N ASP A 425 5.36 1.60 5.44
CA ASP A 425 6.63 2.04 6.01
C ASP A 425 7.18 3.28 5.30
N TYR A 426 7.11 3.31 3.97
CA TYR A 426 7.55 4.44 3.16
C TYR A 426 6.68 5.68 3.40
N VAL A 427 5.36 5.53 3.45
CA VAL A 427 4.44 6.63 3.77
C VAL A 427 4.75 7.18 5.18
N SER A 428 5.01 6.31 6.16
CA SER A 428 5.41 6.74 7.51
C SER A 428 6.74 7.52 7.51
N ARG A 429 7.72 7.14 6.67
CA ARG A 429 8.97 7.90 6.47
C ARG A 429 8.70 9.30 5.91
N VAL A 430 7.81 9.43 4.94
CA VAL A 430 7.40 10.73 4.36
C VAL A 430 6.73 11.62 5.40
N LEU A 431 5.75 11.09 6.15
CA LEU A 431 5.04 11.84 7.19
C LEU A 431 5.96 12.34 8.32
N ARG A 432 7.05 11.60 8.59
CA ARG A 432 8.05 11.94 9.61
C ARG A 432 9.15 12.88 9.10
N HIS A 433 9.26 13.12 7.79
CA HIS A 433 10.26 13.99 7.22
C HIS A 433 10.04 15.45 7.67
N GLU A 434 11.12 16.18 7.96
CA GLU A 434 11.03 17.55 8.50
C GLU A 434 10.32 18.53 7.57
N ASP A 435 10.56 18.42 6.27
CA ASP A 435 9.92 19.28 5.25
C ASP A 435 8.42 19.00 5.14
N PHE A 436 8.00 17.74 5.27
CA PHE A 436 6.58 17.39 5.29
C PHE A 436 5.90 17.93 6.55
N ALA A 437 6.52 17.74 7.72
CA ALA A 437 6.01 18.25 8.99
C ALA A 437 5.86 19.78 8.98
N ALA A 438 6.79 20.48 8.34
CA ALA A 438 6.79 21.93 8.22
C ALA A 438 5.97 22.48 7.02
N ALA A 439 5.21 21.64 6.32
CA ALA A 439 4.42 21.99 5.13
C ALA A 439 5.23 22.63 3.98
N ARG A 440 6.52 22.26 3.83
CA ARG A 440 7.36 22.59 2.67
C ARG A 440 7.09 21.59 1.55
N LEU A 441 5.91 21.71 0.94
CA LEU A 441 5.40 20.76 -0.06
C LEU A 441 5.69 21.22 -1.49
N THR A 442 5.95 20.26 -2.36
CA THR A 442 6.10 20.45 -3.82
C THR A 442 5.79 19.13 -4.52
N THR A 443 5.33 19.19 -5.76
CA THR A 443 5.14 18.00 -6.63
C THR A 443 6.39 17.14 -6.82
N ARG A 444 7.56 17.67 -6.45
CA ARG A 444 8.86 17.01 -6.51
C ARG A 444 9.37 16.53 -5.15
N PHE A 445 8.53 16.53 -4.11
CA PHE A 445 8.93 16.22 -2.74
C PHE A 445 9.68 14.88 -2.65
N VAL A 446 9.12 13.82 -3.24
CA VAL A 446 9.72 12.50 -3.25
C VAL A 446 11.07 12.47 -3.98
N GLU A 447 11.19 13.19 -5.10
CA GLU A 447 12.44 13.27 -5.87
C GLU A 447 13.55 14.02 -5.11
N ILE A 448 13.19 15.12 -4.44
CA ILE A 448 14.14 15.94 -3.68
C ILE A 448 14.67 15.19 -2.46
N HIS A 449 13.81 14.39 -1.81
CA HIS A 449 14.15 13.68 -0.57
C HIS A 449 14.43 12.19 -0.77
N GLU A 450 14.68 11.73 -2.00
CA GLU A 450 14.84 10.31 -2.34
C GLU A 450 15.85 9.59 -1.42
N GLU A 451 17.04 10.18 -1.21
CA GLU A 451 18.07 9.58 -0.36
C GLU A 451 17.65 9.45 1.12
N ALA A 452 16.93 10.44 1.64
CA ALA A 452 16.42 10.41 3.01
C ALA A 452 15.29 9.37 3.16
N LEU A 453 14.40 9.31 2.18
CA LEU A 453 13.25 8.40 2.16
C LEU A 453 13.64 6.95 1.84
N ALA A 454 14.78 6.70 1.20
CA ALA A 454 15.29 5.36 0.92
C ALA A 454 15.77 4.60 2.17
N LYS A 455 15.94 5.28 3.33
CA LYS A 455 16.42 4.66 4.56
C LYS A 455 15.24 4.06 5.34
N PRO A 456 15.16 2.72 5.53
CA PRO A 456 14.05 2.11 6.26
C PRO A 456 13.95 2.60 7.71
N LEU A 457 12.74 2.51 8.32
CA LEU A 457 12.51 2.99 9.70
C LEU A 457 13.38 2.33 10.77
N PHE A 458 13.86 1.11 10.51
CA PHE A 458 14.67 0.32 11.43
C PHE A 458 15.94 -0.18 10.74
N SER A 459 17.08 0.08 11.36
CA SER A 459 18.37 -0.45 10.92
C SER A 459 18.43 -1.99 11.05
N PRO A 460 19.32 -2.67 10.31
CA PRO A 460 19.53 -4.11 10.48
C PRO A 460 19.79 -4.50 11.94
N TRP A 461 20.56 -3.69 12.67
CA TRP A 461 20.76 -3.85 14.10
C TRP A 461 19.43 -3.91 14.87
N ALA A 462 18.54 -2.94 14.68
CA ALA A 462 17.26 -2.90 15.37
C ALA A 462 16.35 -4.05 14.95
N ARG A 463 16.29 -4.38 13.65
CA ARG A 463 15.47 -5.48 13.11
C ARG A 463 15.79 -6.81 13.80
N LYS A 464 17.07 -7.19 13.92
CA LYS A 464 17.46 -8.43 14.60
C LYS A 464 16.98 -8.48 16.07
N ARG A 465 17.15 -7.39 16.83
CA ARG A 465 16.74 -7.33 18.25
C ARG A 465 15.22 -7.37 18.39
N LEU A 466 14.48 -6.66 17.53
CA LEU A 466 13.02 -6.65 17.51
C LEU A 466 12.44 -8.00 17.08
N SER A 467 13.04 -8.66 16.09
CA SER A 467 12.68 -10.03 15.67
C SER A 467 12.71 -11.02 16.82
N LEU A 468 13.75 -10.99 17.65
CA LEU A 468 13.83 -11.85 18.84
C LEU A 468 12.71 -11.56 19.82
N VAL A 469 12.41 -10.27 20.10
CA VAL A 469 11.33 -9.90 21.03
C VAL A 469 9.97 -10.35 20.50
N ALA A 470 9.71 -10.17 19.20
CA ALA A 470 8.49 -10.61 18.55
C ALA A 470 8.35 -12.14 18.64
N TRP A 471 9.40 -12.88 18.31
CA TRP A 471 9.41 -14.35 18.42
C TRP A 471 9.14 -14.82 19.86
N LEU A 472 9.79 -14.22 20.86
CA LEU A 472 9.55 -14.53 22.28
C LEU A 472 8.10 -14.25 22.71
N SER A 473 7.44 -13.25 22.11
CA SER A 473 6.01 -12.99 22.30
C SER A 473 5.17 -14.11 21.72
N GLU A 474 5.41 -14.48 20.46
CA GLU A 474 4.63 -15.48 19.71
C GLU A 474 4.72 -16.88 20.33
N VAL A 475 5.91 -17.32 20.75
CA VAL A 475 6.08 -18.62 21.44
C VAL A 475 5.58 -18.58 22.89
N GLY A 476 5.07 -17.44 23.35
CA GLY A 476 4.52 -17.26 24.70
C GLY A 476 5.56 -17.17 25.82
N ALA A 477 6.86 -17.02 25.49
CA ALA A 477 7.92 -16.89 26.49
C ALA A 477 7.79 -15.60 27.33
N LEU A 478 7.20 -14.55 26.74
CA LEU A 478 6.90 -13.28 27.42
C LEU A 478 5.56 -13.29 28.19
N SER A 479 4.75 -14.32 28.05
CA SER A 479 3.47 -14.45 28.75
C SER A 479 3.57 -15.38 29.96
N HIS A 480 2.83 -15.10 31.05
CA HIS A 480 2.46 -16.18 31.97
C HIS A 480 1.27 -16.91 31.36
N ARG A 481 1.42 -18.21 31.13
CA ARG A 481 0.25 -19.09 31.22
C ARG A 481 -0.18 -19.05 32.69
N ASP A 482 -1.44 -18.77 32.96
CA ASP A 482 -2.01 -18.81 34.31
C ASP A 482 -2.15 -20.28 34.78
N SER A 483 -1.03 -20.98 34.76
CA SER A 483 -0.93 -22.36 35.15
C SER A 483 -0.38 -22.40 36.58
N ARG A 484 -0.99 -23.28 37.39
CA ARG A 484 -0.37 -23.79 38.61
C ARG A 484 0.92 -24.56 38.34
N ASP A 485 1.32 -24.66 37.07
CA ASP A 485 2.54 -25.29 36.62
C ASP A 485 3.74 -24.39 36.92
N VAL A 486 4.58 -24.88 37.82
CA VAL A 486 5.84 -24.25 38.21
C VAL A 486 6.82 -24.17 37.06
N TRP A 487 6.74 -25.07 36.06
CA TRP A 487 7.65 -25.08 34.91
C TRP A 487 7.37 -23.95 33.93
N GLY A 488 6.09 -23.62 33.68
CA GLY A 488 5.72 -22.42 32.90
C GLY A 488 6.16 -21.08 33.52
N ARG A 489 6.43 -21.05 34.84
CA ARG A 489 6.89 -19.85 35.57
C ARG A 489 8.40 -19.64 35.52
N LEU A 490 9.15 -20.69 35.18
CA LEU A 490 10.61 -20.66 35.06
C LEU A 490 10.99 -20.30 33.62
N SER A 491 11.69 -19.18 33.41
CA SER A 491 12.25 -18.84 32.09
C SER A 491 13.76 -19.08 32.15
N GLY A 492 14.28 -19.95 31.29
CA GLY A 492 15.72 -20.25 31.22
C GLY A 492 16.31 -20.80 32.52
N PHE A 493 15.53 -21.51 33.35
CA PHE A 493 16.02 -22.00 34.64
C PHE A 493 17.19 -22.97 34.45
N ARG A 494 18.25 -22.73 35.22
CA ARG A 494 19.46 -23.56 35.32
C ARG A 494 19.88 -23.60 36.79
N THR A 495 20.27 -24.78 37.29
CA THR A 495 20.77 -24.91 38.65
C THR A 495 22.20 -24.38 38.74
N GLY A 496 22.40 -23.24 39.41
CA GLY A 496 23.73 -22.73 39.77
C GLY A 496 24.43 -21.82 38.75
N ASP A 497 23.77 -21.43 37.65
CA ASP A 497 24.36 -20.62 36.58
C ASP A 497 23.39 -19.56 36.03
N SER A 498 23.89 -18.74 35.10
CA SER A 498 23.19 -17.67 34.39
C SER A 498 22.06 -18.18 33.48
N HIS A 499 20.90 -17.51 33.54
CA HIS A 499 19.68 -17.88 32.79
C HIS A 499 19.72 -17.53 31.28
N TRP A 500 20.90 -17.62 30.65
CA TRP A 500 21.06 -17.34 29.23
C TRP A 500 20.51 -18.51 28.40
N GLN A 501 19.72 -18.18 27.39
CA GLN A 501 19.15 -19.13 26.43
C GLN A 501 19.71 -18.81 25.04
N PRO A 502 20.21 -19.81 24.30
CA PRO A 502 20.74 -19.57 22.97
C PRO A 502 19.61 -19.41 21.95
N PHE A 503 19.87 -18.68 20.87
CA PHE A 503 18.97 -18.58 19.72
C PHE A 503 19.77 -18.50 18.42
N GLU A 504 19.17 -18.96 17.33
CA GLU A 504 19.60 -18.68 15.97
C GLU A 504 18.52 -17.83 15.30
N LEU A 505 18.95 -16.79 14.58
CA LEU A 505 18.09 -15.87 13.85
C LEU A 505 18.59 -15.76 12.41
N ASP A 506 17.71 -16.03 11.44
CA ASP A 506 17.94 -15.86 10.01
C ASP A 506 17.08 -14.70 9.52
N LEU A 507 17.73 -13.58 9.16
CA LEU A 507 17.10 -12.38 8.63
C LEU A 507 17.68 -12.12 7.24
N ASP A 508 16.83 -12.13 6.21
CA ASP A 508 17.22 -11.90 4.82
C ASP A 508 18.33 -12.86 4.30
N GLY A 509 18.44 -14.06 4.88
CA GLY A 509 19.47 -15.05 4.56
C GLY A 509 20.74 -14.95 5.40
N ASP A 510 20.87 -13.90 6.21
CA ASP A 510 21.98 -13.70 7.14
C ASP A 510 21.67 -14.35 8.49
N ARG A 511 22.45 -15.39 8.83
CA ARG A 511 22.32 -16.11 10.10
C ARG A 511 23.14 -15.47 11.21
N HIS A 512 22.49 -15.31 12.35
CA HIS A 512 23.06 -14.76 13.57
C HIS A 512 22.79 -15.69 14.75
N HIS A 513 23.81 -15.87 15.58
CA HIS A 513 23.71 -16.59 16.84
C HIS A 513 23.80 -15.61 18.00
N GLY A 514 23.07 -15.91 19.06
CA GLY A 514 23.12 -15.09 20.26
C GLY A 514 22.58 -15.81 21.47
N HIS A 515 22.63 -15.11 22.59
CA HIS A 515 22.05 -15.53 23.85
C HIS A 515 21.09 -14.46 24.35
N TYR A 516 20.04 -14.86 25.04
CA TYR A 516 19.12 -13.92 25.67
C TYR A 516 18.77 -14.34 27.10
N GLN A 517 18.47 -13.35 27.93
CA GLN A 517 17.98 -13.52 29.28
C GLN A 517 16.70 -12.72 29.47
N VAL A 518 15.62 -13.39 29.85
CA VAL A 518 14.33 -12.74 30.15
C VAL A 518 14.21 -12.50 31.65
N LEU A 519 14.08 -11.24 32.05
CA LEU A 519 13.70 -10.86 33.41
C LEU A 519 12.27 -10.33 33.39
N ARG A 520 11.33 -11.18 33.82
CA ARG A 520 9.90 -10.85 33.87
C ARG A 520 9.56 -10.09 35.16
N VAL A 521 8.67 -9.09 35.06
CA VAL A 521 8.09 -8.41 36.23
C VAL A 521 6.56 -8.45 36.08
N GLY A 522 5.96 -9.59 36.42
CA GLY A 522 4.54 -9.86 36.20
C GLY A 522 4.20 -10.19 34.72
N ASN A 523 2.94 -10.01 34.33
CA ASN A 523 2.40 -10.38 33.00
C ASN A 523 2.37 -9.22 32.00
N VAL A 524 2.61 -8.01 32.49
CA VAL A 524 2.30 -6.77 31.75
C VAL A 524 3.57 -6.08 31.28
N TYR A 525 4.70 -6.22 31.97
CA TYR A 525 5.97 -5.63 31.56
C TYR A 525 7.18 -6.48 31.97
N GLY A 526 8.29 -6.30 31.27
CA GLY A 526 9.51 -7.06 31.51
C GLY A 526 10.75 -6.41 30.91
N ARG A 527 11.88 -7.07 31.13
CA ARG A 527 13.17 -6.72 30.52
C ARG A 527 13.75 -7.95 29.83
N LEU A 528 14.42 -7.71 28.71
CA LEU A 528 15.17 -8.69 27.96
C LEU A 528 16.60 -8.16 27.84
N THR A 529 17.58 -8.99 28.18
CA THR A 529 18.99 -8.74 27.86
C THR A 529 19.36 -9.66 26.71
N VAL A 530 19.91 -9.11 25.64
CA VAL A 530 20.31 -9.85 24.43
C VAL A 530 21.81 -9.69 24.25
N LEU A 531 22.54 -10.79 24.05
CA LEU A 531 23.93 -10.82 23.65
C LEU A 531 24.01 -11.39 22.23
N MET A 532 24.33 -10.55 21.25
CA MET A 532 24.39 -10.90 19.83
C MET A 532 25.32 -9.93 19.11
N ASP A 533 26.11 -10.42 18.15
CA ASP A 533 27.12 -9.62 17.45
C ASP A 533 28.13 -8.97 18.43
N ASP A 534 28.57 -9.71 19.47
CA ASP A 534 29.46 -9.25 20.56
C ASP A 534 28.94 -8.05 21.38
N GLU A 535 27.65 -7.77 21.33
CA GLU A 535 27.04 -6.62 22.00
C GLU A 535 25.94 -7.05 22.99
N GLU A 536 25.97 -6.51 24.22
CA GLU A 536 24.87 -6.63 25.18
C GLU A 536 23.86 -5.48 24.98
N THR A 537 22.62 -5.82 24.61
CA THR A 537 21.50 -4.88 24.49
C THR A 537 20.46 -5.14 25.56
N ARG A 538 20.01 -4.08 26.26
CA ARG A 538 18.90 -4.15 27.23
C ARG A 538 17.63 -3.55 26.65
N ILE A 539 16.58 -4.35 26.62
CA ILE A 539 15.29 -4.03 26.01
C ILE A 539 14.22 -4.07 27.10
N ARG A 540 13.35 -3.08 27.13
CA ARG A 540 12.14 -3.11 27.98
C ARG A 540 10.93 -3.34 27.09
N TRP A 541 9.97 -4.09 27.59
CA TRP A 541 8.71 -4.31 26.88
C TRP A 541 7.53 -4.23 27.84
N GLY A 542 6.36 -3.85 27.31
CA GLY A 542 5.08 -3.88 27.99
C GLY A 542 3.98 -4.35 27.04
N ARG A 543 2.99 -5.09 27.54
CA ARG A 543 1.86 -5.55 26.72
C ARG A 543 0.80 -4.45 26.63
N MET A 544 0.29 -4.23 25.42
CA MET A 544 -0.81 -3.32 25.12
C MET A 544 -2.14 -4.07 25.16
N ASP A 545 -3.25 -3.33 25.29
CA ASP A 545 -4.59 -3.92 25.44
C ASP A 545 -5.04 -4.73 24.22
N ASP A 546 -4.52 -4.39 23.04
CA ASP A 546 -4.78 -5.10 21.77
C ASP A 546 -3.84 -6.28 21.50
N GLY A 547 -3.04 -6.68 22.50
CA GLY A 547 -2.14 -7.83 22.43
C GLY A 547 -0.75 -7.54 21.89
N ALA A 548 -0.53 -6.40 21.23
CA ALA A 548 0.79 -5.96 20.79
C ALA A 548 1.71 -5.65 21.99
N LEU A 549 3.01 -5.49 21.72
CA LEU A 549 4.00 -5.04 22.69
C LEU A 549 4.40 -3.60 22.43
N GLU A 550 4.48 -2.80 23.48
CA GLU A 550 5.31 -1.60 23.49
C GLU A 550 6.74 -2.00 23.85
N VAL A 551 7.68 -1.82 22.94
CA VAL A 551 9.10 -2.07 23.14
C VAL A 551 9.86 -0.77 23.24
N ARG A 552 10.79 -0.67 24.21
CA ARG A 552 11.76 0.42 24.30
C ARG A 552 13.14 -0.08 23.93
N LEU A 553 13.63 0.35 22.78
CA LEU A 553 14.94 0.03 22.24
C LEU A 553 15.69 1.34 21.97
N SER A 554 16.89 1.49 22.55
CA SER A 554 17.74 2.69 22.41
C SER A 554 17.01 4.02 22.70
N GLY A 555 16.07 4.01 23.65
CA GLY A 555 15.27 5.18 24.04
C GLY A 555 14.04 5.45 23.17
N ARG A 556 13.87 4.76 22.03
CA ARG A 556 12.67 4.85 21.18
C ARG A 556 11.59 3.89 21.66
N ARG A 557 10.34 4.37 21.73
CA ARG A 557 9.13 3.55 21.92
C ARG A 557 8.68 3.02 20.57
N ILE A 558 8.44 1.72 20.48
CA ILE A 558 8.12 1.00 19.24
C ILE A 558 6.94 0.09 19.54
N ARG A 559 5.92 0.09 18.69
CA ARG A 559 4.86 -0.91 18.73
C ARG A 559 5.35 -2.15 17.99
N LEU A 560 5.27 -3.31 18.62
CA LEU A 560 5.79 -4.58 18.09
C LEU A 560 4.73 -5.68 18.17
N GLY A 561 4.54 -6.41 17.08
CA GLY A 561 3.74 -7.62 16.99
C GLY A 561 4.40 -8.64 16.07
N GLY A 562 3.74 -9.77 15.88
CA GLY A 562 4.15 -10.74 14.88
C GLY A 562 3.04 -11.71 14.52
N ALA A 563 3.27 -12.48 13.46
CA ALA A 563 2.42 -13.58 13.05
C ALA A 563 3.29 -14.74 12.55
N SER A 564 3.18 -15.91 13.17
CA SER A 564 3.92 -17.11 12.80
C SER A 564 3.21 -17.94 11.74
N ARG A 565 3.97 -18.43 10.75
CA ARG A 565 3.52 -19.34 9.69
C ARG A 565 4.60 -20.39 9.42
N GLY A 566 4.40 -21.59 9.97
CA GLY A 566 5.46 -22.61 9.98
C GLY A 566 6.66 -22.10 10.77
N ASP A 567 7.86 -22.16 10.18
CA ASP A 567 9.11 -21.71 10.81
C ASP A 567 9.42 -20.22 10.53
N GLU A 568 8.56 -19.54 9.77
CA GLU A 568 8.70 -18.11 9.43
C GLU A 568 7.82 -17.25 10.36
N LEU A 569 8.39 -16.14 10.83
CA LEU A 569 7.72 -15.11 11.58
C LEU A 569 7.69 -13.83 10.76
N ALA A 570 6.49 -13.32 10.48
CA ALA A 570 6.32 -11.93 10.07
C ALA A 570 6.41 -11.04 11.33
N VAL A 571 7.33 -10.08 11.34
CA VAL A 571 7.52 -9.12 12.43
C VAL A 571 6.90 -7.80 12.01
N PHE A 572 6.06 -7.25 12.88
CA PHE A 572 5.40 -5.96 12.67
C PHE A 572 5.96 -4.96 13.68
N ALA A 573 6.74 -3.97 13.24
CA ALA A 573 7.31 -2.95 14.11
C ALA A 573 6.96 -1.55 13.59
N ASP A 574 6.17 -0.79 14.35
CA ASP A 574 5.51 0.42 13.85
C ASP A 574 4.93 0.13 12.44
N ALA A 575 5.06 1.01 11.45
CA ALA A 575 4.56 0.77 10.09
C ALA A 575 5.40 -0.23 9.25
N ALA A 576 6.50 -0.75 9.80
CA ALA A 576 7.43 -1.63 9.09
C ALA A 576 7.10 -3.11 9.29
N THR A 577 7.28 -3.88 8.22
CA THR A 577 7.14 -5.33 8.23
C THR A 577 8.36 -6.00 7.61
N TRP A 578 8.83 -7.09 8.22
CA TRP A 578 9.83 -7.97 7.61
C TRP A 578 9.63 -9.41 8.07
N LYS A 579 10.32 -10.34 7.41
CA LYS A 579 10.26 -11.77 7.71
C LYS A 579 11.55 -12.22 8.38
N VAL A 580 11.43 -13.16 9.31
CA VAL A 580 12.58 -13.72 10.02
C VAL A 580 12.29 -15.19 10.35
N ARG A 581 13.32 -16.00 10.44
CA ARG A 581 13.23 -17.31 11.11
C ARG A 581 14.02 -17.25 12.40
N VAL A 582 13.42 -17.70 13.50
CA VAL A 582 14.08 -17.74 14.80
C VAL A 582 13.89 -19.12 15.38
N ASN A 583 15.00 -19.77 15.68
CA ASN A 583 15.04 -21.13 16.19
C ASN A 583 15.70 -21.16 17.57
N HIS A 584 15.19 -22.03 18.44
CA HIS A 584 15.95 -22.44 19.62
C HIS A 584 16.86 -23.61 19.20
N PRO A 585 18.20 -23.53 19.38
CA PRO A 585 19.13 -24.57 18.92
C PRO A 585 18.84 -25.98 19.46
N GLU A 586 18.12 -26.10 20.58
CA GLU A 586 17.69 -27.41 21.11
C GLU A 586 16.57 -28.08 20.26
N VAL A 587 15.82 -27.32 19.45
CA VAL A 587 14.90 -27.86 18.43
C VAL A 587 15.68 -28.41 17.23
N ALA A 588 16.92 -27.97 17.03
CA ALA A 588 17.87 -28.51 16.07
C ALA A 588 18.70 -29.68 16.64
N GLN A 589 18.21 -30.44 17.63
CA GLN A 589 18.70 -31.79 17.92
C GLN A 589 18.19 -32.81 16.90
N GLY A 590 18.36 -32.41 15.66
CA GLY A 590 18.30 -33.16 14.42
C GLY A 590 19.10 -32.33 13.42
N ALA A 591 20.24 -31.75 13.85
CA ALA A 591 21.29 -31.38 12.92
C ALA A 591 21.39 -32.56 11.97
N ALA A 592 21.17 -32.31 10.68
CA ALA A 592 21.37 -33.30 9.66
C ALA A 592 22.76 -33.89 9.89
N ALA A 593 22.81 -35.02 10.60
CA ALA A 593 23.90 -35.96 10.42
C ALA A 593 23.89 -36.14 8.91
N ASP A 594 25.00 -35.79 8.28
CA ASP A 594 25.21 -36.10 6.88
C ASP A 594 24.65 -37.51 6.69
N GLU A 595 23.59 -37.69 5.87
CA GLU A 595 22.81 -38.95 5.92
C GLU A 595 23.75 -40.15 5.69
N THR A 596 24.86 -39.88 4.99
CA THR A 596 26.03 -40.71 4.71
C THR A 596 26.86 -41.13 5.93
N GLU A 597 26.84 -40.44 7.07
CA GLU A 597 27.65 -40.74 8.25
C GLU A 597 26.82 -41.35 9.40
N LEU A 598 27.13 -42.59 9.75
CA LEU A 598 26.59 -43.26 10.92
C LEU A 598 27.48 -42.99 12.14
N THR A 599 27.00 -42.18 13.07
CA THR A 599 27.71 -41.81 14.31
C THR A 599 27.25 -42.61 15.53
N ALA A 600 28.11 -42.70 16.54
CA ALA A 600 27.78 -43.33 17.82
C ALA A 600 26.76 -42.46 18.58
N PRO A 601 25.56 -42.96 18.92
CA PRO A 601 24.55 -42.16 19.62
C PRO A 601 24.93 -41.87 21.08
N MET A 602 25.86 -42.63 21.65
CA MET A 602 26.34 -42.52 23.01
C MET A 602 27.72 -43.16 23.17
N HIS A 603 28.39 -42.87 24.28
CA HIS A 603 29.63 -43.55 24.65
C HIS A 603 29.37 -45.05 24.88
N GLY A 604 30.20 -45.91 24.29
CA GLY A 604 30.04 -47.35 24.43
C GLY A 604 31.17 -48.13 23.79
N ARG A 605 31.04 -49.45 23.78
CA ARG A 605 32.02 -50.37 23.19
C ARG A 605 31.42 -51.07 21.99
N VAL A 606 32.11 -51.07 20.85
CA VAL A 606 31.67 -51.78 19.64
C VAL A 606 31.77 -53.29 19.88
N THR A 607 30.66 -54.00 19.80
CA THR A 607 30.59 -55.46 20.05
C THR A 607 30.65 -56.28 18.77
N ALA A 608 30.12 -55.77 17.67
CA ALA A 608 30.22 -56.42 16.37
C ALA A 608 30.09 -55.41 15.22
N ILE A 609 30.90 -55.58 14.18
CA ILE A 609 30.75 -54.86 12.91
C ILE A 609 30.13 -55.86 11.92
N LEU A 610 28.98 -55.52 11.36
CA LEU A 610 28.12 -56.41 10.56
C LEU A 610 28.20 -56.14 9.05
N CYS A 611 29.01 -55.16 8.63
CA CYS A 611 29.21 -54.78 7.24
C CYS A 611 30.70 -54.63 6.90
N LYS A 612 31.03 -54.55 5.61
CA LYS A 612 32.39 -54.33 5.10
C LYS A 612 32.45 -53.13 4.15
N PRO A 613 33.58 -52.40 4.07
CA PRO A 613 33.79 -51.43 2.99
C PRO A 613 33.57 -52.07 1.61
N GLY A 614 32.84 -51.36 0.75
CA GLY A 614 32.39 -51.81 -0.58
C GLY A 614 31.11 -52.65 -0.59
N GLU A 615 30.48 -52.91 0.55
CA GLU A 615 29.24 -53.70 0.64
C GLU A 615 28.00 -52.84 0.41
N SER A 616 27.11 -53.26 -0.49
CA SER A 616 25.79 -52.62 -0.66
C SER A 616 24.84 -53.02 0.47
N VAL A 617 24.20 -52.04 1.07
CA VAL A 617 23.31 -52.19 2.22
C VAL A 617 21.95 -51.57 1.93
N LYS A 618 20.89 -52.15 2.52
CA LYS A 618 19.52 -51.60 2.43
C LYS A 618 19.17 -50.76 3.65
N ALA A 619 18.25 -49.81 3.47
CA ALA A 619 17.65 -49.07 4.57
C ALA A 619 17.11 -50.02 5.65
N GLY A 620 17.50 -49.80 6.90
CA GLY A 620 17.16 -50.64 8.05
C GLY A 620 18.03 -51.89 8.24
N GLN A 621 19.00 -52.16 7.35
CA GLN A 621 19.97 -53.24 7.54
C GLN A 621 20.90 -52.92 8.71
N ALA A 622 21.15 -53.90 9.58
CA ALA A 622 22.06 -53.76 10.70
C ALA A 622 23.51 -53.66 10.22
N LEU A 623 24.23 -52.63 10.66
CA LEU A 623 25.61 -52.35 10.25
C LEU A 623 26.62 -52.58 11.36
N LEU A 624 26.24 -52.31 12.62
CA LEU A 624 27.10 -52.44 13.78
C LEU A 624 26.27 -52.65 15.03
N THR A 625 26.79 -53.40 16.01
CA THR A 625 26.27 -53.42 17.37
C THR A 625 27.29 -52.87 18.35
N MET A 626 26.79 -52.16 19.36
CA MET A 626 27.58 -51.63 20.45
C MET A 626 26.90 -51.89 21.79
N GLU A 627 27.70 -52.07 22.82
CA GLU A 627 27.26 -52.23 24.20
C GLU A 627 27.47 -50.91 24.96
N ALA A 628 26.40 -50.43 25.59
CA ALA A 628 26.46 -49.35 26.55
C ALA A 628 25.55 -49.69 27.72
N MET A 629 26.00 -49.42 28.95
CA MET A 629 25.22 -49.68 30.17
C MET A 629 24.65 -51.11 30.28
N LYS A 630 25.41 -52.12 29.82
CA LYS A 630 25.03 -53.55 29.76
C LYS A 630 23.83 -53.85 28.85
N MET A 631 23.53 -52.96 27.91
CA MET A 631 22.53 -53.17 26.87
C MET A 631 23.19 -53.08 25.50
N GLU A 632 22.75 -53.93 24.59
CA GLU A 632 23.21 -53.94 23.20
C GLU A 632 22.31 -53.03 22.35
N HIS A 633 22.95 -52.17 21.55
CA HIS A 633 22.33 -51.25 20.63
C HIS A 633 22.81 -51.56 19.22
N THR A 634 21.88 -51.88 18.33
CA THR A 634 22.16 -52.13 16.91
C THR A 634 21.94 -50.87 16.10
N LEU A 635 22.99 -50.38 15.45
CA LEU A 635 22.93 -49.29 14.51
C LEU A 635 22.65 -49.82 13.10
N LYS A 636 21.77 -49.13 12.37
CA LYS A 636 21.23 -49.56 11.08
C LYS A 636 21.47 -48.50 10.01
N ALA A 637 21.51 -48.92 8.74
CA ALA A 637 21.57 -48.01 7.61
C ALA A 637 20.30 -47.15 7.53
N GLY A 638 20.46 -45.84 7.32
CA GLY A 638 19.33 -44.91 7.16
C GLY A 638 18.67 -44.97 5.77
N PHE A 639 19.41 -45.40 4.75
CA PHE A 639 19.00 -45.44 3.35
C PHE A 639 19.70 -46.60 2.61
N ASP A 640 19.28 -46.89 1.38
CA ASP A 640 19.95 -47.88 0.51
C ASP A 640 21.26 -47.27 -0.03
N GLY A 641 22.42 -47.91 0.14
CA GLY A 641 23.72 -47.33 -0.26
C GLY A 641 24.87 -48.33 -0.23
N THR A 642 26.10 -47.85 -0.38
CA THR A 642 27.32 -48.68 -0.29
C THR A 642 28.18 -48.22 0.89
N VAL A 643 28.72 -49.13 1.68
CA VAL A 643 29.63 -48.79 2.77
C VAL A 643 30.95 -48.27 2.21
N GLU A 644 31.24 -46.99 2.35
CA GLU A 644 32.49 -46.38 1.89
C GLU A 644 33.64 -46.76 2.83
N ALA A 645 33.44 -46.54 4.13
CA ALA A 645 34.47 -46.77 5.14
C ALA A 645 33.88 -47.17 6.49
N VAL A 646 34.64 -47.98 7.25
CA VAL A 646 34.36 -48.31 8.65
C VAL A 646 35.51 -47.76 9.49
N HIS A 647 35.20 -46.83 10.40
CA HIS A 647 36.18 -46.05 11.17
C HIS A 647 36.42 -46.58 12.58
N CYS A 648 35.84 -47.72 12.91
CA CYS A 648 35.93 -48.34 14.23
C CYS A 648 36.37 -49.81 14.13
N GLN A 649 36.77 -50.38 15.27
CA GLN A 649 37.17 -51.78 15.37
C GLN A 649 36.31 -52.48 16.42
N THR A 650 36.08 -53.78 16.25
CA THR A 650 35.45 -54.59 17.30
C THR A 650 36.26 -54.48 18.60
N ASP A 651 35.55 -54.37 19.73
CA ASP A 651 36.07 -54.12 21.08
C ASP A 651 36.65 -52.72 21.33
N SER A 652 36.61 -51.78 20.38
CA SER A 652 37.00 -50.39 20.64
C SER A 652 35.94 -49.63 21.43
N ASN A 653 36.39 -48.76 22.34
CA ASN A 653 35.54 -47.75 22.95
C ASN A 653 35.35 -46.58 22.00
N VAL A 654 34.14 -46.06 21.91
CA VAL A 654 33.78 -44.93 21.05
C VAL A 654 33.08 -43.85 21.88
N GLU A 655 33.33 -42.60 21.52
CA GLU A 655 32.69 -41.44 22.15
C GLU A 655 31.36 -41.10 21.47
N ALA A 656 30.47 -40.38 22.19
CA ALA A 656 29.23 -39.91 21.58
C ALA A 656 29.53 -38.99 20.37
N ALA A 657 28.75 -39.12 19.31
CA ALA A 657 28.90 -38.45 18.02
C ALA A 657 30.16 -38.81 17.20
N GLN A 658 30.99 -39.78 17.64
CA GLN A 658 32.10 -40.28 16.82
C GLN A 658 31.56 -40.99 15.56
N VAL A 659 32.09 -40.66 14.38
CA VAL A 659 31.75 -41.34 13.12
C VAL A 659 32.24 -42.78 13.17
N LEU A 660 31.34 -43.72 12.92
CA LEU A 660 31.61 -45.16 12.96
C LEU A 660 31.68 -45.76 11.56
N ILE A 661 30.78 -45.35 10.67
CA ILE A 661 30.65 -45.86 9.29
C ILE A 661 30.27 -44.69 8.38
N THR A 662 30.89 -44.61 7.20
CA THR A 662 30.49 -43.72 6.11
C THR A 662 29.85 -44.55 5.00
N LEU A 663 28.73 -44.06 4.46
CA LEU A 663 27.91 -44.66 3.43
C LEU A 663 27.85 -43.72 2.22
N GLU A 664 28.01 -44.27 1.03
CA GLU A 664 27.83 -43.57 -0.24
C GLU A 664 26.40 -43.81 -0.76
N LYS A 665 25.74 -42.74 -1.23
CA LYS A 665 24.43 -42.84 -1.89
C LYS A 665 24.59 -43.51 -3.26
N PRO A 666 23.59 -44.28 -3.72
CA PRO A 666 23.55 -44.74 -5.09
C PRO A 666 23.58 -43.50 -6.00
N GLU A 667 24.43 -43.49 -7.03
CA GLU A 667 24.32 -42.49 -8.10
C GLU A 667 22.97 -42.70 -8.82
N ASP A 668 22.17 -41.64 -8.96
CA ASP A 668 20.90 -41.64 -9.70
C ASP A 668 21.08 -41.88 -11.21
#